data_AF-A0A667WN70-F1
#
_entry.id   AF-A0A667WN70-F1
#
_cell.length_a   1.000
_cell.length_b   1.000
_cell.length_c   1.000
_cell.angle_alpha   90.00
_cell.angle_beta   90.00
_cell.angle_gamma   90.00
#
_symmetry.space_group_name_H-M   'P 1'
#
loop_
_entity.id
_entity.type
_entity.pdbx_description
1 polymer ?
#
loop_
_entity_poly.entity_id
_entity_poly.type
_entity_poly.pdbx_seq_one_letter_code
_entity_poly.pdbx_strand_id
1 'polypeptide(L)'
;MQAHVLYREVGSSHLLYNLSIWCLGAGGWSPLSSDSFQWLEVDLGGRTKITAVATQGRYGSSDWLTAYLLMFSDTGHNWKQYRQEDSIGAFPGNSNADSVVQHTLQQPVVARYLRLIPLDWNPNGRIGLRLETYGCPYISDVMSFDGDSSLVYRLSPRPRQMARETISLKFKTLRNSGILLHAEGQSEHSLTLELVKGKLLLTTSPESQRLVSLGSLLDDQHWHHVAVERHSSHLNLTVDRSTQWVQLPAKLTHWDLQQVVGAGRGHSSQRPVVSNRNFHGCLENLLYNGLTLIDLAKQKDQRVTGSVTFSCAEPVSIAMTFTSPKSFLWLPGATEPSSAGVSVGLQFRTWNKAGLLLTFELPKQGGVVWLYLSKMMIVQHLCVCVCVCPGSALNDGQWHSVELYSRRGRLTISVDGDEGATAHASPSFPVPMGSHLFFGGCLAEDSGQECSNPFNVFQGCMRLLTLDNQPVDLIMVQQRLLGNYSDLQIDMCGIIDRCSPSRCEHGSSCSQSWSTFHCNCSSSGYSGATCHSSIYEQSCEAYRHKGNTSGYYYIDVDGSGPIRPQMIYCNMTGSTLNQHSVHFEYTSEEEQLVGIISQSEHCEQELVYHCRRSRLLNTPGDDCPGAGRVQTYWGGAPPGSQQCACGLQENCIDPKHYCNCDADHTEWANDSGLLTHKETLPVRSVVLGDVQRPGSEGAYRVGPLRCYGDKNFWNAAFFDKETSYLHFPTFHGELSADISFLFKTTSSSGVFLENLGIKDFIRIELSSSTEVLFSFDVGNGPLEVRVEASIPLNDNRWHRVHAERNVKEASLRLDDLPAATQEAPADGHIHLQLNSQLFIGTASRQKGFRGCIRSLQLNGLTLDLEERAKITPGVRPGCPGHCSSYGSLCQNHGRCVERPKGFSCDCSLSAYTGAFCNREVSGSFKSGTSVSYTFKEPYELNRNSSTLPSSIYSDMTLRAENISLSFRTSQSPALLLYISSYYREYLAVLVNRHGESEWLGFHRTFLLVYYFNKLAEAFTNTYNACVHQAIFSEDLRVKDLIFFQIDQNAREHFNLTFDVEFNAVKSLVLGRVHDSGDLDPELARPASLGFTGCLSSVHFNSVSPLKAALLHPDSSPVIITGPLAQSSCGSSTSANPYASGSVGTGQPLVNAIRSVIAVVIFVTVSALAIMARFLYRRKGTFQSQEVKGVKREDSPELPFNSQANSQNGPSESQKEYFI
;
A
#
# COMPACT_ATOMS: atom_id res chain seq x y z
N MET A 1 38.99 -30.46 -25.57
CA MET A 1 40.01 -29.48 -26.01
C MET A 1 41.23 -29.64 -25.12
N GLN A 2 42.43 -29.25 -25.58
CA GLN A 2 43.51 -28.92 -24.64
C GLN A 2 43.31 -27.47 -24.24
N ALA A 3 42.88 -27.22 -23.00
CA ALA A 3 42.77 -25.87 -22.45
C ALA A 3 44.13 -25.45 -21.86
N HIS A 4 44.46 -24.16 -21.96
CA HIS A 4 45.68 -23.62 -21.34
C HIS A 4 45.33 -23.10 -19.95
N VAL A 5 45.70 -23.86 -18.92
CA VAL A 5 45.61 -23.42 -17.52
C VAL A 5 46.71 -22.40 -17.25
N LEU A 6 46.34 -21.21 -16.80
CA LEU A 6 47.25 -20.12 -16.49
C LEU A 6 47.39 -19.98 -14.98
N TYR A 7 48.48 -20.54 -14.44
CA TYR A 7 48.85 -20.35 -13.05
C TYR A 7 49.45 -18.94 -12.87
N ARG A 8 48.88 -18.15 -11.96
CA ARG A 8 49.34 -16.79 -11.66
C ARG A 8 49.28 -16.56 -10.16
N GLU A 9 50.43 -16.28 -9.55
CA GLU A 9 50.56 -16.06 -8.11
C GLU A 9 50.85 -14.58 -7.82
N VAL A 10 50.21 -14.04 -6.79
CA VAL A 10 50.42 -12.65 -6.32
C VAL A 10 51.67 -12.64 -5.41
N GLY A 11 52.85 -12.45 -6.01
CA GLY A 11 54.09 -12.27 -5.24
C GLY A 11 55.41 -12.58 -5.95
N SER A 12 55.40 -13.19 -7.14
CA SER A 12 56.63 -13.58 -7.86
C SER A 12 56.91 -12.67 -9.07
N SER A 13 57.98 -11.88 -9.00
CA SER A 13 58.39 -10.96 -10.07
C SER A 13 59.10 -11.71 -11.21
N HIS A 14 58.49 -11.72 -12.39
CA HIS A 14 58.91 -12.42 -13.61
C HIS A 14 59.09 -13.94 -13.50
N LEU A 15 58.19 -14.72 -14.11
CA LEU A 15 58.57 -15.84 -15.01
C LEU A 15 57.36 -16.45 -15.72
N LEU A 16 57.39 -16.42 -17.07
CA LEU A 16 56.54 -17.27 -17.90
C LEU A 16 57.11 -18.69 -17.90
N TYR A 17 56.82 -19.45 -16.84
CA TYR A 17 57.34 -20.82 -16.70
C TYR A 17 56.64 -21.82 -17.62
N ASN A 18 57.14 -21.92 -18.86
CA ASN A 18 57.03 -23.16 -19.63
C ASN A 18 58.05 -24.19 -19.10
N LEU A 19 57.86 -24.65 -17.85
CA LEU A 19 58.73 -25.65 -17.22
C LEU A 19 57.94 -26.85 -16.69
N SER A 20 58.27 -28.02 -17.23
CA SER A 20 57.92 -29.31 -16.67
C SER A 20 58.73 -29.59 -15.39
N ILE A 21 58.23 -29.18 -14.22
CA ILE A 21 58.75 -29.64 -12.92
C ILE A 21 57.77 -30.66 -12.32
N TRP A 22 58.22 -31.92 -12.27
CA TRP A 22 57.47 -33.00 -11.64
C TRP A 22 57.71 -33.01 -10.12
N CYS A 23 56.81 -32.38 -9.36
CA CYS A 23 56.62 -32.77 -7.96
C CYS A 23 55.83 -34.07 -7.92
N LEU A 24 56.48 -35.16 -7.50
CA LEU A 24 55.91 -36.51 -7.43
C LEU A 24 54.70 -36.59 -6.49
N GLY A 25 53.60 -37.20 -6.96
CA GLY A 25 52.58 -37.82 -6.10
C GLY A 25 51.13 -37.33 -6.24
N ALA A 26 50.88 -36.02 -6.14
CA ALA A 26 49.53 -35.50 -5.85
C ALA A 26 49.05 -34.46 -6.89
N GLY A 27 48.31 -34.93 -7.90
CA GLY A 27 47.78 -34.09 -8.99
C GLY A 27 46.68 -33.12 -8.54
N GLY A 28 46.85 -31.85 -8.91
CA GLY A 28 45.95 -30.73 -8.62
C GLY A 28 46.71 -29.41 -8.50
N TRP A 29 45.99 -28.29 -8.64
CA TRP A 29 46.46 -26.96 -8.26
C TRP A 29 46.42 -26.79 -6.74
N SER A 30 47.41 -26.08 -6.19
CA SER A 30 47.43 -25.57 -4.82
C SER A 30 48.39 -24.38 -4.77
N PRO A 31 47.97 -23.18 -4.31
CA PRO A 31 48.83 -22.00 -4.24
C PRO A 31 49.83 -22.06 -3.08
N LEU A 32 50.95 -21.31 -3.19
CA LEU A 32 51.98 -21.24 -2.15
C LEU A 32 51.44 -20.75 -0.79
N SER A 33 50.61 -19.71 -0.79
CA SER A 33 49.84 -19.23 0.36
C SER A 33 48.36 -19.61 0.22
N SER A 34 47.67 -19.83 1.34
CA SER A 34 46.22 -20.02 1.36
C SER A 34 45.57 -18.82 2.04
N ASP A 35 45.11 -17.89 1.21
CA ASP A 35 44.52 -16.62 1.58
C ASP A 35 43.39 -16.26 0.59
N SER A 36 42.60 -15.24 0.93
CA SER A 36 41.43 -14.80 0.15
C SER A 36 41.74 -14.06 -1.15
N PHE A 37 43.02 -13.94 -1.54
CA PHE A 37 43.46 -13.27 -2.77
C PHE A 37 43.96 -14.24 -3.85
N GLN A 38 43.87 -15.55 -3.62
CA GLN A 38 44.26 -16.58 -4.59
C GLN A 38 43.15 -16.83 -5.63
N TRP A 39 43.53 -17.23 -6.85
CA TRP A 39 42.58 -17.71 -7.86
C TRP A 39 43.23 -18.69 -8.85
N LEU A 40 42.42 -19.54 -9.47
CA LEU A 40 42.81 -20.38 -10.60
C LEU A 40 42.19 -19.83 -11.89
N GLU A 41 42.98 -19.63 -12.94
CA GLU A 41 42.53 -19.08 -14.23
C GLU A 41 42.76 -20.06 -15.39
N VAL A 42 41.80 -20.11 -16.32
CA VAL A 42 41.79 -21.02 -17.47
C VAL A 42 41.44 -20.27 -18.74
N ASP A 43 42.29 -20.35 -19.76
CA ASP A 43 41.99 -19.94 -21.13
C ASP A 43 41.50 -21.16 -21.92
N LEU A 44 40.24 -21.10 -22.38
CA LEU A 44 39.63 -22.13 -23.22
C LEU A 44 40.09 -22.07 -24.69
N GLY A 45 40.95 -21.10 -25.04
CA GLY A 45 41.50 -20.86 -26.37
C GLY A 45 40.55 -20.09 -27.31
N GLY A 46 39.25 -20.10 -27.02
CA GLY A 46 38.23 -19.36 -27.76
C GLY A 46 36.90 -19.31 -27.01
N ARG A 47 35.96 -18.48 -27.50
CA ARG A 47 34.63 -18.35 -26.88
C ARG A 47 33.92 -19.70 -26.89
N THR A 48 33.48 -20.12 -25.73
CA THR A 48 32.91 -21.44 -25.44
C THR A 48 31.61 -21.24 -24.67
N LYS A 49 30.56 -21.97 -25.05
CA LYS A 49 29.31 -22.06 -24.30
C LYS A 49 29.48 -23.11 -23.21
N ILE A 50 29.84 -22.64 -22.02
CA ILE A 50 30.06 -23.45 -20.81
C ILE A 50 28.71 -23.81 -20.19
N THR A 51 28.50 -25.09 -19.89
CA THR A 51 27.24 -25.64 -19.35
C THR A 51 27.39 -26.28 -17.97
N ALA A 52 28.59 -26.69 -17.57
CA ALA A 52 28.86 -27.16 -16.21
C ALA A 52 30.34 -26.99 -15.83
N VAL A 53 30.61 -26.96 -14.53
CA VAL A 53 31.96 -27.06 -13.94
C VAL A 53 31.98 -28.20 -12.92
N ALA A 54 33.11 -28.89 -12.79
CA ALA A 54 33.32 -29.90 -11.77
C ALA A 54 34.62 -29.67 -11.00
N THR A 55 34.55 -29.75 -9.68
CA THR A 55 35.69 -29.60 -8.78
C THR A 55 35.95 -30.92 -8.05
N GLN A 56 37.21 -31.22 -7.80
CA GLN A 56 37.67 -32.36 -7.01
C GLN A 56 38.84 -31.88 -6.13
N GLY A 57 38.97 -32.36 -4.90
CA GLY A 57 40.12 -32.02 -4.06
C GLY A 57 41.45 -32.52 -4.66
N ARG A 58 42.59 -32.09 -4.11
CA ARG A 58 43.90 -32.55 -4.58
C ARG A 58 44.17 -33.98 -4.08
N TYR A 59 44.48 -34.89 -5.00
CA TYR A 59 44.57 -36.33 -4.72
C TYR A 59 45.53 -36.67 -3.58
N GLY A 60 45.09 -37.52 -2.64
CA GLY A 60 45.92 -38.04 -1.55
C GLY A 60 46.42 -36.99 -0.54
N SER A 61 45.69 -35.88 -0.38
CA SER A 61 46.08 -34.76 0.49
C SER A 61 44.92 -34.24 1.34
N SER A 62 45.21 -33.34 2.29
CA SER A 62 44.18 -32.55 2.98
C SER A 62 43.71 -31.33 2.16
N ASP A 63 44.23 -31.09 0.95
CA ASP A 63 44.06 -29.83 0.24
C ASP A 63 42.80 -29.86 -0.65
N TRP A 64 41.72 -29.24 -0.19
CA TRP A 64 40.50 -29.03 -0.98
C TRP A 64 39.76 -27.76 -0.57
N LEU A 65 39.18 -27.07 -1.55
CA LEU A 65 38.25 -25.96 -1.31
C LEU A 65 36.86 -26.47 -0.92
N THR A 66 36.18 -25.73 -0.04
CA THR A 66 34.83 -26.03 0.50
C THR A 66 33.78 -25.04 -0.01
N ALA A 67 34.19 -23.86 -0.49
CA ALA A 67 33.35 -22.92 -1.22
C ALA A 67 34.17 -22.06 -2.22
N TYR A 68 33.56 -21.64 -3.33
CA TYR A 68 34.23 -20.80 -4.34
C TYR A 68 33.28 -19.90 -5.14
N LEU A 69 33.80 -18.79 -5.68
CA LEU A 69 33.15 -17.98 -6.72
C LEU A 69 33.59 -18.48 -8.11
N LEU A 70 32.67 -18.44 -9.07
CA LEU A 70 32.97 -18.63 -10.50
C LEU A 70 32.88 -17.29 -11.23
N MET A 71 33.98 -16.87 -11.84
CA MET A 71 34.09 -15.64 -12.64
C MET A 71 34.34 -15.98 -14.11
N PHE A 72 33.88 -15.13 -15.03
CA PHE A 72 34.06 -15.32 -16.47
C PHE A 72 34.38 -14.01 -17.22
N SER A 73 35.05 -14.12 -18.38
CA SER A 73 35.36 -13.00 -19.28
C SER A 73 35.57 -13.45 -20.74
N ASP A 74 35.33 -12.55 -21.70
CA ASP A 74 35.76 -12.72 -23.11
C ASP A 74 37.26 -12.38 -23.29
N THR A 75 37.80 -11.44 -22.50
CA THR A 75 39.13 -10.81 -22.68
C THR A 75 40.20 -11.25 -21.68
N GLY A 76 39.79 -11.82 -20.54
CA GLY A 76 40.66 -12.00 -19.36
C GLY A 76 40.68 -10.77 -18.44
N HIS A 77 39.86 -9.76 -18.75
CA HIS A 77 39.64 -8.53 -17.98
C HIS A 77 38.15 -8.23 -17.81
N ASN A 78 37.79 -7.27 -16.95
CA ASN A 78 36.42 -6.87 -16.64
C ASN A 78 35.54 -8.09 -16.28
N TRP A 79 35.85 -8.73 -15.18
CA TRP A 79 35.31 -10.04 -14.81
C TRP A 79 33.88 -9.98 -14.30
N LYS A 80 33.00 -10.81 -14.87
CA LYS A 80 31.63 -10.98 -14.39
C LYS A 80 31.55 -12.20 -13.48
N GLN A 81 30.94 -12.03 -12.31
CA GLN A 81 30.60 -13.16 -11.44
C GLN A 81 29.43 -13.94 -12.06
N TYR A 82 29.55 -15.26 -12.15
CA TYR A 82 28.37 -16.08 -12.39
C TYR A 82 27.50 -16.09 -11.14
N ARG A 83 26.28 -15.56 -11.28
CA ARG A 83 25.23 -15.69 -10.28
C ARG A 83 24.09 -16.51 -10.87
N GLN A 84 23.70 -17.54 -10.13
CA GLN A 84 22.50 -18.32 -10.40
C GLN A 84 21.27 -17.54 -9.89
N GLU A 85 20.08 -17.81 -10.43
CA GLU A 85 18.85 -17.48 -9.69
C GLU A 85 18.82 -18.36 -8.44
N ASP A 86 18.49 -17.76 -7.28
CA ASP A 86 18.63 -18.37 -5.95
C ASP A 86 20.02 -18.94 -5.67
N SER A 87 20.99 -18.03 -5.52
CA SER A 87 22.32 -18.35 -4.99
C SER A 87 22.98 -17.11 -4.39
N ILE A 88 23.75 -17.32 -3.32
CA ILE A 88 24.70 -16.35 -2.73
C ILE A 88 25.82 -15.97 -3.74
N GLY A 89 25.86 -16.58 -4.92
CA GLY A 89 26.88 -16.40 -5.95
C GLY A 89 28.16 -17.18 -5.67
N ALA A 90 28.11 -18.06 -4.67
CA ALA A 90 29.13 -19.01 -4.27
C ALA A 90 28.65 -20.45 -4.54
N PHE A 91 29.54 -21.27 -5.07
CA PHE A 91 29.31 -22.70 -5.27
C PHE A 91 29.85 -23.49 -4.06
N PRO A 92 29.08 -24.47 -3.54
CA PRO A 92 29.60 -25.48 -2.63
C PRO A 92 30.75 -26.24 -3.27
N GLY A 93 31.87 -26.32 -2.56
CA GLY A 93 33.07 -27.04 -2.96
C GLY A 93 33.05 -28.52 -2.58
N ASN A 94 34.23 -29.07 -2.34
CA ASN A 94 34.44 -30.47 -2.02
C ASN A 94 34.45 -30.71 -0.50
N SER A 95 34.08 -31.92 -0.10
CA SER A 95 34.13 -32.37 1.30
C SER A 95 35.33 -33.26 1.63
N ASN A 96 36.11 -33.65 0.62
CA ASN A 96 37.33 -34.47 0.72
C ASN A 96 38.16 -34.37 -0.58
N ALA A 97 39.30 -35.06 -0.60
CA ALA A 97 40.24 -35.09 -1.72
C ALA A 97 39.70 -35.74 -3.01
N ASP A 98 38.75 -36.68 -2.91
CA ASP A 98 38.50 -37.66 -3.96
C ASP A 98 37.10 -37.59 -4.57
N SER A 99 36.12 -37.02 -3.89
CA SER A 99 34.77 -36.80 -4.42
C SER A 99 34.77 -35.70 -5.49
N VAL A 100 34.16 -35.99 -6.64
CA VAL A 100 33.89 -34.98 -7.68
C VAL A 100 32.56 -34.29 -7.36
N VAL A 101 32.55 -32.96 -7.33
CA VAL A 101 31.37 -32.13 -7.13
C VAL A 101 31.13 -31.35 -8.42
N GLN A 102 30.07 -31.71 -9.14
CA GLN A 102 29.70 -31.10 -10.42
C GLN A 102 28.50 -30.17 -10.26
N HIS A 103 28.65 -28.92 -10.72
CA HIS A 103 27.58 -27.94 -10.81
C HIS A 103 27.22 -27.69 -12.27
N THR A 104 25.98 -28.04 -12.64
CA THR A 104 25.42 -27.70 -13.95
C THR A 104 24.90 -26.27 -13.89
N LEU A 105 25.37 -25.42 -14.81
CA LEU A 105 24.93 -24.04 -14.91
C LEU A 105 23.52 -24.01 -15.51
N GLN A 106 22.51 -23.66 -14.71
CA GLN A 106 21.13 -23.42 -15.18
C GLN A 106 21.09 -22.54 -16.45
N GLN A 107 21.96 -21.54 -16.51
CA GLN A 107 22.06 -20.60 -17.62
C GLN A 107 23.48 -20.67 -18.21
N PRO A 108 23.68 -21.30 -19.39
CA PRO A 108 25.01 -21.48 -19.97
C PRO A 108 25.73 -20.15 -20.25
N VAL A 109 26.98 -20.06 -19.80
CA VAL A 109 27.84 -18.88 -19.97
C VAL A 109 28.53 -18.96 -21.33
N VAL A 110 28.60 -17.84 -22.06
CA VAL A 110 29.52 -17.70 -23.21
C VAL A 110 30.69 -16.84 -22.77
N ALA A 111 31.88 -17.44 -22.73
CA ALA A 111 33.13 -16.79 -22.33
C ALA A 111 34.34 -17.49 -22.97
N ARG A 112 35.51 -16.86 -22.95
CA ARG A 112 36.78 -17.50 -23.28
C ARG A 112 37.58 -17.88 -22.03
N TYR A 113 37.51 -17.02 -21.02
CA TYR A 113 38.26 -17.16 -19.78
C TYR A 113 37.34 -17.50 -18.62
N LEU A 114 37.79 -18.40 -17.75
CA LEU A 114 37.17 -18.74 -16.47
C LEU A 114 38.18 -18.53 -15.35
N ARG A 115 37.71 -18.01 -14.21
CA ARG A 115 38.52 -17.82 -13.00
C ARG A 115 37.72 -18.31 -11.79
N LEU A 116 38.27 -19.25 -11.01
CA LEU A 116 37.71 -19.65 -9.72
C LEU A 116 38.44 -18.92 -8.60
N ILE A 117 37.68 -18.30 -7.69
CA ILE A 117 38.20 -17.64 -6.48
C ILE A 117 37.75 -18.47 -5.27
N PRO A 118 38.64 -19.15 -4.54
CA PRO A 118 38.30 -19.84 -3.31
C PRO A 118 37.75 -18.87 -2.26
N LEU A 119 36.68 -19.28 -1.56
CA LEU A 119 36.12 -18.55 -0.42
C LEU A 119 36.46 -19.21 0.91
N ASP A 120 36.46 -20.55 0.91
CA ASP A 120 36.73 -21.38 2.09
C ASP A 120 37.40 -22.69 1.65
N TRP A 121 38.13 -23.33 2.56
CA TRP A 121 38.84 -24.59 2.32
C TRP A 121 38.96 -25.42 3.61
N ASN A 122 39.42 -26.67 3.49
CA ASN A 122 39.63 -27.53 4.66
C ASN A 122 40.54 -26.85 5.72
N PRO A 123 40.06 -26.61 6.96
CA PRO A 123 40.88 -25.99 8.00
C PRO A 123 42.06 -26.86 8.45
N ASN A 124 42.07 -28.16 8.09
CA ASN A 124 43.17 -29.09 8.34
C ASN A 124 44.10 -29.28 7.11
N GLY A 125 44.04 -28.38 6.12
CA GLY A 125 44.79 -28.44 4.87
C GLY A 125 44.99 -27.07 4.21
N ARG A 126 45.25 -27.07 2.90
CA ARG A 126 45.38 -25.86 2.08
C ARG A 126 44.26 -25.74 1.05
N ILE A 127 44.22 -24.60 0.36
CA ILE A 127 43.51 -24.49 -0.92
C ILE A 127 44.06 -25.56 -1.87
N GLY A 128 43.19 -26.40 -2.42
CA GLY A 128 43.54 -27.44 -3.38
C GLY A 128 42.40 -27.74 -4.35
N LEU A 129 42.72 -28.00 -5.62
CA LEU A 129 41.72 -28.16 -6.67
C LEU A 129 42.22 -28.96 -7.88
N ARG A 130 41.36 -29.86 -8.37
CA ARG A 130 41.29 -30.30 -9.77
C ARG A 130 39.99 -29.76 -10.35
N LEU A 131 40.05 -29.19 -11.55
CA LEU A 131 38.92 -28.53 -12.22
C LEU A 131 38.70 -29.16 -13.60
N GLU A 132 37.44 -29.49 -13.93
CA GLU A 132 37.00 -29.79 -15.28
C GLU A 132 35.83 -28.86 -15.68
N THR A 133 35.76 -28.52 -16.97
CA THR A 133 34.77 -27.58 -17.52
C THR A 133 34.09 -28.19 -18.73
N TYR A 134 32.76 -28.22 -18.72
CA TYR A 134 31.95 -28.82 -19.79
C TYR A 134 31.27 -27.73 -20.61
N GLY A 135 31.24 -27.91 -21.93
CA GLY A 135 30.68 -26.95 -22.87
C GLY A 135 30.99 -27.30 -24.32
N CYS A 136 30.65 -26.39 -25.24
CA CYS A 136 30.94 -26.51 -26.66
C CYS A 136 31.50 -25.19 -27.24
N PRO A 137 32.37 -25.22 -28.28
CA PRO A 137 32.85 -24.02 -28.94
C PRO A 137 31.68 -23.20 -29.47
N TYR A 138 31.72 -21.88 -29.25
CA TYR A 138 30.64 -20.95 -29.60
C TYR A 138 31.12 -20.01 -30.71
N ILE A 139 30.49 -20.14 -31.87
CA ILE A 139 30.75 -19.31 -33.07
C ILE A 139 29.60 -18.29 -33.19
N SER A 140 29.95 -17.07 -33.56
CA SER A 140 29.06 -15.91 -33.54
C SER A 140 29.48 -14.87 -34.56
N ASP A 141 28.51 -14.21 -35.19
CA ASP A 141 28.75 -13.20 -36.20
C ASP A 141 28.63 -11.81 -35.58
N VAL A 142 29.70 -11.02 -35.71
CA VAL A 142 29.94 -9.80 -34.93
C VAL A 142 30.26 -8.61 -35.83
N MET A 143 29.77 -7.44 -35.45
CA MET A 143 30.10 -6.14 -36.03
C MET A 143 30.53 -5.16 -34.95
N SER A 144 31.42 -4.22 -35.29
CA SER A 144 31.75 -3.04 -34.48
C SER A 144 31.27 -1.75 -35.16
N PHE A 145 30.87 -0.81 -34.32
CA PHE A 145 30.39 0.53 -34.65
C PHE A 145 31.15 1.55 -33.80
N ASP A 146 31.67 2.59 -34.44
CA ASP A 146 32.50 3.66 -33.84
C ASP A 146 31.69 4.93 -33.49
N GLY A 147 30.42 4.99 -33.89
CA GLY A 147 29.56 6.17 -33.75
C GLY A 147 29.33 6.94 -35.06
N ASP A 148 30.09 6.67 -36.12
CA ASP A 148 29.83 7.18 -37.48
C ASP A 148 29.35 6.05 -38.41
N SER A 149 29.78 4.83 -38.15
CA SER A 149 29.30 3.58 -38.75
C SER A 149 27.81 3.33 -38.47
N SER A 150 27.09 2.80 -39.46
CA SER A 150 25.70 2.33 -39.32
C SER A 150 25.37 1.23 -40.35
N LEU A 151 24.31 0.45 -40.09
CA LEU A 151 23.84 -0.62 -40.96
C LEU A 151 22.36 -0.46 -41.32
N VAL A 152 22.04 -0.26 -42.60
CA VAL A 152 20.66 -0.14 -43.09
C VAL A 152 20.25 -1.40 -43.84
N TYR A 153 19.15 -2.03 -43.44
CA TYR A 153 18.48 -3.11 -44.18
C TYR A 153 17.15 -2.60 -44.76
N ARG A 154 17.00 -2.72 -46.08
CA ARG A 154 15.78 -2.35 -46.82
C ARG A 154 14.93 -3.59 -47.10
N LEU A 155 13.68 -3.55 -46.66
CA LEU A 155 12.74 -4.65 -46.87
C LEU A 155 12.27 -4.65 -48.33
N SER A 156 12.27 -5.83 -48.96
CA SER A 156 11.70 -6.00 -50.29
C SER A 156 10.17 -6.09 -50.21
N PRO A 157 9.40 -5.35 -51.03
CA PRO A 157 7.94 -5.36 -50.94
C PRO A 157 7.38 -6.75 -51.20
N ARG A 158 6.61 -7.29 -50.25
CA ARG A 158 5.88 -8.56 -50.33
C ARG A 158 4.46 -8.38 -49.76
N PRO A 159 3.44 -9.04 -50.33
CA PRO A 159 2.07 -8.94 -49.84
C PRO A 159 1.80 -9.88 -48.65
N ARG A 160 0.88 -9.42 -47.78
CA ARG A 160 0.29 -10.07 -46.59
C ARG A 160 1.12 -10.10 -45.30
N GLN A 161 0.41 -9.79 -44.21
CA GLN A 161 0.88 -9.73 -42.83
C GLN A 161 1.43 -11.09 -42.35
N MET A 162 2.53 -11.06 -41.60
CA MET A 162 2.92 -12.17 -40.73
C MET A 162 2.30 -11.95 -39.34
N ALA A 163 1.84 -13.02 -38.69
CA ALA A 163 1.15 -12.94 -37.40
C ALA A 163 2.08 -12.57 -36.22
N ARG A 164 3.40 -12.60 -36.44
CA ARG A 164 4.44 -12.20 -35.50
C ARG A 164 5.60 -11.60 -36.29
N GLU A 165 6.20 -10.54 -35.76
CA GLU A 165 7.50 -10.03 -36.24
C GLU A 165 8.50 -10.05 -35.07
N THR A 166 9.75 -10.42 -35.35
CA THR A 166 10.80 -10.55 -34.34
C THR A 166 12.10 -9.94 -34.84
N ILE A 167 12.65 -9.01 -34.06
CA ILE A 167 14.02 -8.51 -34.20
C ILE A 167 14.78 -8.93 -32.95
N SER A 168 15.95 -9.55 -33.08
CA SER A 168 16.82 -9.84 -31.94
C SER A 168 18.29 -9.60 -32.26
N LEU A 169 19.05 -9.27 -31.22
CA LEU A 169 20.48 -9.04 -31.28
C LEU A 169 21.10 -9.27 -29.90
N LYS A 170 22.42 -9.24 -29.84
CA LYS A 170 23.13 -8.86 -28.62
C LYS A 170 23.98 -7.63 -28.88
N PHE A 171 24.22 -6.82 -27.85
CA PHE A 171 25.10 -5.65 -27.93
C PHE A 171 26.07 -5.58 -26.75
N LYS A 172 27.16 -4.83 -26.93
CA LYS A 172 28.25 -4.67 -25.95
C LYS A 172 28.86 -3.26 -26.07
N THR A 173 28.86 -2.47 -24.99
CA THR A 173 29.33 -1.06 -25.02
C THR A 173 29.85 -0.55 -23.66
N LEU A 174 30.62 0.55 -23.70
CA LEU A 174 31.02 1.41 -22.58
C LEU A 174 30.30 2.77 -22.58
N ARG A 175 29.48 3.07 -23.59
CA ARG A 175 28.69 4.30 -23.66
C ARG A 175 27.34 4.07 -23.00
N ASN A 176 26.95 4.95 -22.09
CA ASN A 176 25.61 4.94 -21.47
C ASN A 176 24.50 5.50 -22.38
N SER A 177 24.82 5.89 -23.62
CA SER A 177 23.88 6.50 -24.57
C SER A 177 24.19 6.13 -26.03
N GLY A 178 23.16 5.86 -26.83
CA GLY A 178 23.27 5.60 -28.28
C GLY A 178 22.08 4.84 -28.90
N ILE A 179 21.71 5.17 -30.15
CA ILE A 179 20.61 4.50 -30.87
C ILE A 179 21.04 3.10 -31.37
N LEU A 180 20.39 2.04 -30.88
CA LEU A 180 20.72 0.64 -31.21
C LEU A 180 19.91 0.10 -32.39
N LEU A 181 18.62 0.41 -32.46
CA LEU A 181 17.72 0.03 -33.55
C LEU A 181 16.77 1.20 -33.87
N HIS A 182 16.52 1.43 -35.15
CA HIS A 182 15.52 2.37 -35.63
C HIS A 182 14.75 1.76 -36.80
N ALA A 183 13.44 1.59 -36.63
CA ALA A 183 12.52 1.05 -37.62
C ALA A 183 11.64 2.17 -38.18
N GLU A 184 11.57 2.25 -39.51
CA GLU A 184 10.84 3.29 -40.26
C GLU A 184 9.85 2.61 -41.22
N GLY A 185 8.59 3.07 -41.19
CA GLY A 185 7.48 2.50 -41.96
C GLY A 185 7.10 3.31 -43.20
N GLN A 186 5.96 2.97 -43.82
CA GLN A 186 5.37 3.80 -44.88
C GLN A 186 4.74 5.11 -44.35
N SER A 187 4.34 5.14 -43.08
CA SER A 187 3.78 6.30 -42.42
C SER A 187 4.87 7.19 -41.81
N GLU A 188 4.52 8.45 -41.53
CA GLU A 188 5.34 9.50 -40.89
C GLU A 188 5.64 9.21 -39.40
N HIS A 189 5.90 7.96 -39.06
CA HIS A 189 6.08 7.42 -37.72
C HIS A 189 7.34 6.54 -37.69
N SER A 190 8.07 6.52 -36.57
CA SER A 190 9.25 5.65 -36.37
C SER A 190 9.17 4.95 -35.02
N LEU A 191 9.77 3.76 -34.91
CA LEU A 191 9.99 3.05 -33.64
C LEU A 191 11.49 2.95 -33.39
N THR A 192 11.96 3.53 -32.28
CA THR A 192 13.38 3.64 -31.95
C THR A 192 13.66 2.93 -30.64
N LEU A 193 14.68 2.07 -30.61
CA LEU A 193 15.27 1.54 -29.39
C LEU A 193 16.63 2.20 -29.17
N GLU A 194 16.71 3.01 -28.13
CA GLU A 194 17.90 3.79 -27.77
C GLU A 194 18.37 3.45 -26.36
N LEU A 195 19.68 3.40 -26.17
CA LEU A 195 20.29 3.36 -24.85
C LEU A 195 20.30 4.79 -24.28
N VAL A 196 19.79 4.96 -23.05
CA VAL A 196 19.72 6.24 -22.34
C VAL A 196 20.06 6.01 -20.87
N LYS A 197 21.12 6.64 -20.35
CA LYS A 197 21.66 6.42 -19.00
C LYS A 197 21.86 4.94 -18.64
N GLY A 198 22.33 4.14 -19.61
CA GLY A 198 22.56 2.70 -19.43
C GLY A 198 21.30 1.84 -19.32
N LYS A 199 20.10 2.38 -19.64
CA LYS A 199 18.83 1.65 -19.77
C LYS A 199 18.34 1.67 -21.21
N LEU A 200 17.65 0.63 -21.68
CA LEU A 200 17.07 0.62 -23.03
C LEU A 200 15.68 1.25 -23.00
N LEU A 201 15.51 2.31 -23.76
CA LEU A 201 14.25 3.04 -23.91
C LEU A 201 13.68 2.79 -25.31
N LEU A 202 12.41 2.39 -25.37
CA LEU A 202 11.65 2.29 -26.61
C LEU A 202 10.76 3.52 -26.78
N THR A 203 10.96 4.26 -27.88
CA THR A 203 10.24 5.50 -28.19
C THR A 203 9.55 5.46 -29.55
N THR A 204 8.44 6.19 -29.68
CA THR A 204 7.74 6.38 -30.96
C THR A 204 7.82 7.83 -31.44
N SER A 205 8.08 8.01 -32.73
CA SER A 205 7.99 9.28 -33.45
C SER A 205 6.65 9.36 -34.19
N PRO A 206 6.00 10.53 -34.34
CA PRO A 206 6.47 11.88 -34.01
C PRO A 206 6.22 12.32 -32.56
N GLU A 207 5.34 11.64 -31.84
CA GLU A 207 4.85 12.07 -30.51
C GLU A 207 5.90 11.97 -29.39
N SER A 208 7.07 11.38 -29.67
CA SER A 208 8.16 11.11 -28.71
C SER A 208 7.71 10.33 -27.47
N GLN A 209 6.62 9.55 -27.60
CA GLN A 209 6.03 8.81 -26.50
C GLN A 209 6.99 7.69 -26.08
N ARG A 210 7.33 7.67 -24.79
CA ARG A 210 8.08 6.59 -24.16
C ARG A 210 7.13 5.41 -23.95
N LEU A 211 7.36 4.30 -24.66
CA LEU A 211 6.55 3.09 -24.55
C LEU A 211 6.98 2.24 -23.36
N VAL A 212 8.29 2.02 -23.21
CA VAL A 212 8.88 1.17 -22.16
C VAL A 212 10.36 1.53 -21.95
N SER A 213 10.85 1.32 -20.72
CA SER A 213 12.27 1.40 -20.37
C SER A 213 12.65 0.13 -19.61
N LEU A 214 13.66 -0.61 -20.09
CA LEU A 214 14.02 -1.93 -19.56
C LEU A 214 15.54 -2.13 -19.49
N GLY A 215 15.97 -2.97 -18.54
CA GLY A 215 17.39 -3.18 -18.21
C GLY A 215 18.04 -1.99 -17.50
N SER A 216 19.27 -2.18 -17.02
CA SER A 216 20.07 -1.15 -16.36
C SER A 216 21.54 -1.52 -16.36
N LEU A 217 22.42 -0.52 -16.18
CA LEU A 217 23.88 -0.67 -16.16
C LEU A 217 24.44 -1.37 -17.40
N LEU A 218 23.76 -1.22 -18.55
CA LEU A 218 24.08 -1.89 -19.82
C LEU A 218 25.29 -1.27 -20.56
N ASP A 219 26.09 -0.47 -19.83
CA ASP A 219 27.36 0.14 -20.20
C ASP A 219 28.56 -0.57 -19.54
N ASP A 220 28.35 -1.80 -19.03
CA ASP A 220 29.32 -2.60 -18.28
C ASP A 220 30.36 -3.33 -19.14
N GLN A 221 30.39 -3.08 -20.46
CA GLN A 221 31.24 -3.76 -21.45
C GLN A 221 31.04 -5.30 -21.51
N HIS A 222 29.85 -5.83 -21.21
CA HIS A 222 29.45 -7.22 -21.49
C HIS A 222 28.43 -7.34 -22.64
N TRP A 223 28.16 -8.59 -23.05
CA TRP A 223 27.11 -8.89 -24.02
C TRP A 223 25.74 -8.95 -23.34
N HIS A 224 24.85 -8.05 -23.73
CA HIS A 224 23.43 -8.04 -23.36
C HIS A 224 22.57 -8.52 -24.52
N HIS A 225 21.60 -9.40 -24.25
CA HIS A 225 20.62 -9.85 -25.24
C HIS A 225 19.43 -8.90 -25.31
N VAL A 226 18.94 -8.65 -26.52
CA VAL A 226 17.75 -7.84 -26.79
C VAL A 226 16.87 -8.55 -27.80
N ALA A 227 15.58 -8.65 -27.51
CA ALA A 227 14.57 -9.04 -28.48
C ALA A 227 13.38 -8.07 -28.46
N VAL A 228 12.83 -7.79 -29.64
CA VAL A 228 11.61 -7.02 -29.86
C VAL A 228 10.66 -7.91 -30.65
N GLU A 229 9.55 -8.31 -30.03
CA GLU A 229 8.56 -9.20 -30.64
C GLU A 229 7.19 -8.52 -30.74
N ARG A 230 6.65 -8.39 -31.94
CA ARG A 230 5.32 -7.82 -32.19
C ARG A 230 4.28 -8.94 -32.29
N HIS A 231 3.20 -8.80 -31.55
CA HIS A 231 2.03 -9.68 -31.55
C HIS A 231 0.77 -8.82 -31.77
N SER A 232 0.38 -8.63 -33.03
CA SER A 232 -0.73 -7.76 -33.46
C SER A 232 -0.68 -6.34 -32.88
N SER A 233 -1.46 -6.07 -31.83
CA SER A 233 -1.57 -4.79 -31.09
C SER A 233 -0.57 -4.63 -29.93
N HIS A 234 0.27 -5.63 -29.69
CA HIS A 234 1.17 -5.68 -28.54
C HIS A 234 2.62 -5.86 -28.96
N LEU A 235 3.54 -5.41 -28.12
CA LEU A 235 4.97 -5.55 -28.30
C LEU A 235 5.63 -6.04 -27.01
N ASN A 236 6.40 -7.11 -27.09
CA ASN A 236 7.30 -7.57 -26.04
C ASN A 236 8.68 -6.96 -26.27
N LEU A 237 9.23 -6.28 -25.28
CA LEU A 237 10.66 -5.94 -25.21
C LEU A 237 11.31 -6.88 -24.20
N THR A 238 12.28 -7.68 -24.64
CA THR A 238 13.13 -8.51 -23.78
C THR A 238 14.53 -7.91 -23.71
N VAL A 239 15.06 -7.77 -22.49
CA VAL A 239 16.45 -7.40 -22.21
C VAL A 239 17.03 -8.41 -21.22
N ASP A 240 18.07 -9.13 -21.67
CA ASP A 240 18.62 -10.34 -21.03
C ASP A 240 17.55 -11.38 -20.68
N ARG A 241 17.12 -11.43 -19.41
CA ARG A 241 16.05 -12.32 -18.91
C ARG A 241 14.72 -11.58 -18.68
N SER A 242 14.75 -10.27 -18.51
CA SER A 242 13.55 -9.47 -18.23
C SER A 242 12.76 -9.24 -19.51
N THR A 243 11.46 -9.52 -19.51
CA THR A 243 10.55 -9.20 -20.62
C THR A 243 9.42 -8.32 -20.14
N GLN A 244 9.11 -7.25 -20.86
CA GLN A 244 8.01 -6.35 -20.57
C GLN A 244 7.07 -6.25 -21.79
N TRP A 245 5.78 -6.44 -21.51
CA TRP A 245 4.69 -6.38 -22.49
C TRP A 245 4.13 -4.97 -22.57
N VAL A 246 3.83 -4.50 -23.79
CA VAL A 246 3.39 -3.12 -24.04
C VAL A 246 2.26 -3.07 -25.06
N GLN A 247 1.22 -2.28 -24.77
CA GLN A 247 0.17 -1.94 -25.72
C GLN A 247 0.69 -0.95 -26.76
N LEU A 248 0.55 -1.25 -28.05
CA LEU A 248 0.85 -0.27 -29.11
C LEU A 248 -0.34 0.71 -29.28
N PRO A 249 -0.07 2.02 -29.42
CA PRO A 249 -1.08 3.00 -29.84
C PRO A 249 -1.81 2.57 -31.11
N ALA A 250 -3.12 2.85 -31.19
CA ALA A 250 -3.98 2.36 -32.29
C ALA A 250 -3.42 2.68 -33.70
N LYS A 251 -2.79 3.84 -33.88
CA LYS A 251 -2.12 4.30 -35.11
C LYS A 251 -0.99 3.35 -35.60
N LEU A 252 -0.38 2.60 -34.69
CA LEU A 252 0.77 1.72 -34.94
C LEU A 252 0.37 0.24 -35.12
N THR A 253 -0.91 -0.10 -34.96
CA THR A 253 -1.40 -1.48 -35.15
C THR A 253 -1.24 -1.98 -36.59
N HIS A 254 -1.36 -1.08 -37.57
CA HIS A 254 -1.28 -1.35 -39.01
C HIS A 254 0.08 -0.96 -39.62
N TRP A 255 1.15 -1.25 -38.89
CA TRP A 255 2.52 -0.89 -39.27
C TRP A 255 3.11 -1.81 -40.36
N ASP A 256 3.47 -1.22 -41.51
CA ASP A 256 4.30 -1.81 -42.57
C ASP A 256 5.72 -1.22 -42.50
N LEU A 257 6.73 -2.05 -42.18
CA LEU A 257 8.15 -1.66 -42.22
C LEU A 257 8.66 -1.46 -43.66
N GLN A 258 9.45 -0.39 -43.89
CA GLN A 258 10.25 -0.23 -45.10
C GLN A 258 11.75 -0.45 -44.84
N GLN A 259 12.29 0.07 -43.73
CA GLN A 259 13.69 -0.17 -43.37
C GLN A 259 13.89 -0.40 -41.87
N VAL A 260 14.94 -1.17 -41.56
CA VAL A 260 15.51 -1.32 -40.22
C VAL A 260 16.95 -0.81 -40.27
N VAL A 261 17.28 0.13 -39.41
CA VAL A 261 18.64 0.62 -39.19
C VAL A 261 19.16 0.04 -37.87
N GLY A 262 20.26 -0.70 -37.94
CA GLY A 262 21.03 -1.13 -36.78
C GLY A 262 22.17 -0.14 -36.51
N ALA A 263 22.33 0.24 -35.25
CA ALA A 263 23.33 1.18 -34.74
C ALA A 263 23.36 2.53 -35.49
N GLY A 264 22.53 3.47 -35.05
CA GLY A 264 22.46 4.84 -35.59
C GLY A 264 21.23 5.14 -36.43
N ARG A 265 21.29 6.25 -37.19
CA ARG A 265 20.18 6.81 -37.98
C ARG A 265 20.38 6.60 -39.48
N GLY A 266 19.30 6.27 -40.20
CA GLY A 266 19.31 6.28 -41.67
C GLY A 266 19.45 7.70 -42.24
N HIS A 267 20.23 7.86 -43.32
CA HIS A 267 20.49 9.15 -44.00
C HIS A 267 19.25 9.88 -44.56
N SER A 268 18.04 9.29 -44.48
CA SER A 268 16.79 9.77 -45.09
C SER A 268 16.08 10.89 -44.33
N SER A 269 16.22 10.96 -43.00
CA SER A 269 15.28 11.69 -42.13
C SER A 269 15.88 13.00 -41.58
N GLN A 270 15.15 14.11 -41.74
CA GLN A 270 15.57 15.47 -41.30
C GLN A 270 14.97 15.93 -39.96
N ARG A 271 14.16 15.11 -39.29
CA ARG A 271 13.41 15.51 -38.08
C ARG A 271 14.23 15.43 -36.78
N PRO A 272 13.89 16.20 -35.72
CA PRO A 272 14.54 16.07 -34.42
C PRO A 272 14.12 14.78 -33.70
N VAL A 273 15.06 14.17 -32.98
CA VAL A 273 14.87 13.05 -32.05
C VAL A 273 15.62 13.40 -30.75
N VAL A 274 15.16 12.87 -29.61
CA VAL A 274 15.64 13.28 -28.27
C VAL A 274 17.14 13.02 -28.05
N SER A 275 17.73 12.05 -28.74
CA SER A 275 19.17 11.76 -28.73
C SER A 275 19.78 11.93 -30.13
N ASN A 276 20.84 12.73 -30.23
CA ASN A 276 21.63 12.90 -31.46
C ASN A 276 22.92 12.06 -31.46
N ARG A 277 22.93 10.93 -30.73
CA ARG A 277 24.10 10.04 -30.58
C ARG A 277 23.82 8.67 -31.21
N ASN A 278 24.61 8.31 -32.21
CA ASN A 278 24.68 6.95 -32.74
C ASN A 278 25.26 5.98 -31.70
N PHE A 279 25.12 4.67 -31.93
CA PHE A 279 25.72 3.66 -31.08
C PHE A 279 27.22 3.47 -31.38
N HIS A 280 28.01 3.41 -30.31
CA HIS A 280 29.43 3.03 -30.34
C HIS A 280 29.59 1.77 -29.48
N GLY A 281 30.11 0.68 -30.06
CA GLY A 281 30.21 -0.63 -29.42
C GLY A 281 30.09 -1.75 -30.45
N CYS A 282 29.80 -2.96 -29.99
CA CYS A 282 29.69 -4.14 -30.86
C CYS A 282 28.27 -4.73 -30.85
N LEU A 283 27.84 -5.30 -31.97
CA LEU A 283 26.63 -6.11 -32.11
C LEU A 283 26.99 -7.55 -32.47
N GLU A 284 26.30 -8.52 -31.88
CA GLU A 284 26.42 -9.96 -32.13
C GLU A 284 25.06 -10.51 -32.60
N ASN A 285 25.07 -11.35 -33.63
CA ASN A 285 23.93 -12.11 -34.15
C ASN A 285 22.65 -11.26 -34.39
N LEU A 286 22.76 -10.13 -35.10
CA LEU A 286 21.62 -9.30 -35.49
C LEU A 286 20.70 -10.05 -36.47
N LEU A 287 19.48 -10.36 -36.01
CA LEU A 287 18.47 -11.18 -36.66
C LEU A 287 17.19 -10.36 -36.90
N TYR A 288 16.64 -10.46 -38.12
CA TYR A 288 15.30 -9.96 -38.45
C TYR A 288 14.46 -11.10 -39.05
N ASN A 289 13.39 -11.52 -38.37
CA ASN A 289 12.51 -12.62 -38.77
C ASN A 289 13.27 -13.91 -39.19
N GLY A 290 14.34 -14.24 -38.44
CA GLY A 290 15.20 -15.40 -38.69
C GLY A 290 16.31 -15.21 -39.74
N LEU A 291 16.42 -14.04 -40.38
CA LEU A 291 17.52 -13.70 -41.29
C LEU A 291 18.64 -12.99 -40.54
N THR A 292 19.87 -13.52 -40.58
CA THR A 292 21.06 -12.82 -40.07
C THR A 292 21.43 -11.65 -40.99
N LEU A 293 21.24 -10.42 -40.53
CA LEU A 293 21.60 -9.23 -41.29
C LEU A 293 23.12 -9.05 -41.42
N ILE A 294 23.89 -9.62 -40.49
CA ILE A 294 25.35 -9.60 -40.49
C ILE A 294 25.92 -10.42 -41.67
N ASP A 295 25.33 -11.58 -41.96
CA ASP A 295 25.76 -12.44 -43.07
C ASP A 295 25.45 -11.80 -44.43
N LEU A 296 24.27 -11.19 -44.57
CA LEU A 296 23.90 -10.44 -45.76
C LEU A 296 24.86 -9.26 -46.02
N ALA A 297 25.31 -8.58 -44.95
CA ALA A 297 26.34 -7.55 -45.05
C ALA A 297 27.70 -8.10 -45.49
N LYS A 298 28.16 -9.23 -44.90
CA LYS A 298 29.40 -9.92 -45.32
C LYS A 298 29.37 -10.34 -46.79
N GLN A 299 28.21 -10.79 -47.26
CA GLN A 299 27.97 -11.22 -48.65
C GLN A 299 27.72 -10.06 -49.62
N LYS A 300 27.61 -8.82 -49.13
CA LYS A 300 27.30 -7.60 -49.91
C LYS A 300 25.95 -7.69 -50.66
N ASP A 301 24.93 -8.24 -50.00
CA ASP A 301 23.56 -8.28 -50.51
C ASP A 301 23.03 -6.85 -50.77
N GLN A 302 22.39 -6.63 -51.91
CA GLN A 302 21.88 -5.30 -52.33
C GLN A 302 20.83 -4.69 -51.39
N ARG A 303 20.22 -5.50 -50.51
CA ARG A 303 19.27 -5.04 -49.48
C ARG A 303 19.95 -4.45 -48.25
N VAL A 304 21.25 -4.65 -48.08
CA VAL A 304 22.02 -4.16 -46.93
C VAL A 304 23.07 -3.14 -47.37
N THR A 305 23.07 -1.97 -46.73
CA THR A 305 24.05 -0.90 -46.99
C THR A 305 24.58 -0.36 -45.66
N GLY A 306 25.91 -0.31 -45.52
CA GLY A 306 26.58 0.25 -44.34
C GLY A 306 28.09 0.20 -44.46
N SER A 307 28.78 1.04 -43.68
CA SER A 307 30.23 0.95 -43.44
C SER A 307 30.41 0.44 -42.01
N VAL A 308 30.93 -0.77 -41.85
CA VAL A 308 31.01 -1.50 -40.58
C VAL A 308 32.21 -2.46 -40.59
N THR A 309 32.77 -2.74 -39.42
CA THR A 309 33.90 -3.68 -39.28
C THR A 309 33.40 -5.02 -38.72
N PHE A 310 33.75 -6.14 -39.36
CA PHE A 310 33.30 -7.50 -38.98
C PHE A 310 34.13 -8.15 -37.85
N SER A 311 34.55 -7.35 -36.88
CA SER A 311 35.25 -7.78 -35.67
C SER A 311 34.92 -6.80 -34.53
N CYS A 312 35.01 -7.25 -33.28
CA CYS A 312 34.92 -6.37 -32.12
C CYS A 312 36.34 -6.10 -31.60
N ALA A 313 36.74 -4.83 -31.56
CA ALA A 313 37.97 -4.40 -30.91
C ALA A 313 37.62 -3.94 -29.50
N GLU A 314 38.16 -4.63 -28.48
CA GLU A 314 37.70 -4.50 -27.10
C GLU A 314 38.67 -3.65 -26.28
N PRO A 315 38.31 -2.41 -25.88
CA PRO A 315 39.16 -1.57 -25.04
C PRO A 315 39.19 -2.13 -23.61
N VAL A 316 40.39 -2.46 -23.12
CA VAL A 316 40.58 -2.94 -21.74
C VAL A 316 40.34 -1.79 -20.77
N SER A 317 39.19 -1.80 -20.10
CA SER A 317 38.82 -0.85 -19.06
C SER A 317 38.76 -1.55 -17.71
N ILE A 318 39.87 -1.49 -16.97
CA ILE A 318 39.98 -2.07 -15.63
C ILE A 318 39.30 -1.13 -14.64
N ALA A 319 38.36 -1.67 -13.88
CA ALA A 319 37.71 -1.00 -12.76
C ALA A 319 38.02 -1.72 -11.44
N MET A 320 37.82 -1.04 -10.33
CA MET A 320 37.88 -1.61 -8.99
C MET A 320 36.61 -1.27 -8.21
N THR A 321 36.18 -2.20 -7.35
CA THR A 321 34.96 -2.08 -6.52
C THR A 321 35.34 -1.98 -5.05
N PHE A 322 34.84 -0.94 -4.39
CA PHE A 322 34.88 -0.74 -2.95
C PHE A 322 33.61 -1.38 -2.37
N THR A 323 33.75 -2.57 -1.76
CA THR A 323 32.61 -3.41 -1.37
C THR A 323 32.13 -3.12 0.06
N SER A 324 33.02 -2.77 0.98
CA SER A 324 32.76 -2.69 2.42
C SER A 324 33.18 -1.33 3.02
N PRO A 325 32.73 -0.98 4.23
CA PRO A 325 33.24 0.19 4.97
C PRO A 325 34.71 0.11 5.39
N LYS A 326 35.42 -1.00 5.09
CA LYS A 326 36.87 -1.15 5.28
C LYS A 326 37.65 -1.05 3.95
N SER A 327 36.95 -0.85 2.83
CA SER A 327 37.57 -0.76 1.50
C SER A 327 38.42 0.52 1.37
N PHE A 328 39.71 0.37 1.04
CA PHE A 328 40.58 1.49 0.71
C PHE A 328 41.64 1.10 -0.32
N LEU A 329 42.12 2.08 -1.09
CA LEU A 329 43.36 1.99 -1.85
C LEU A 329 44.33 3.08 -1.38
N TRP A 330 45.52 2.69 -0.93
CA TRP A 330 46.66 3.58 -0.69
C TRP A 330 47.60 3.55 -1.89
N LEU A 331 47.95 4.73 -2.42
CA LEU A 331 48.97 4.93 -3.45
C LEU A 331 50.07 5.89 -2.97
N PRO A 332 51.32 5.71 -3.40
CA PRO A 332 52.39 6.69 -3.19
C PRO A 332 52.13 7.96 -4.02
N GLY A 333 52.34 9.13 -3.40
CA GLY A 333 52.29 10.43 -4.08
C GLY A 333 53.58 10.81 -4.80
N ALA A 334 53.51 11.80 -5.69
CA ALA A 334 54.66 12.33 -6.41
C ALA A 334 55.68 12.97 -5.46
N THR A 335 56.96 12.56 -5.57
CA THR A 335 58.02 12.95 -4.63
C THR A 335 58.65 14.31 -4.91
N GLU A 336 58.52 14.86 -6.14
CA GLU A 336 58.93 16.22 -6.47
C GLU A 336 57.79 17.01 -7.14
N PRO A 337 57.48 18.25 -6.68
CA PRO A 337 56.40 19.04 -7.26
C PRO A 337 56.81 19.64 -8.61
N SER A 338 56.14 19.21 -9.68
CA SER A 338 56.36 19.75 -11.03
C SER A 338 56.11 21.26 -11.11
N SER A 339 56.81 21.95 -12.02
CA SER A 339 56.56 23.38 -12.28
C SER A 339 55.23 23.66 -12.98
N ALA A 340 54.55 22.63 -13.50
CA ALA A 340 53.29 22.73 -14.22
C ALA A 340 52.04 22.69 -13.31
N GLY A 341 52.18 22.25 -12.06
CA GLY A 341 51.07 21.91 -11.16
C GLY A 341 51.03 20.42 -10.87
N VAL A 342 49.99 19.99 -10.15
CA VAL A 342 49.80 18.62 -9.67
C VAL A 342 48.33 18.21 -9.91
N SER A 343 48.05 17.01 -10.42
CA SER A 343 46.68 16.58 -10.80
C SER A 343 46.30 15.16 -10.33
N VAL A 344 45.08 15.00 -9.79
CA VAL A 344 44.43 13.69 -9.64
C VAL A 344 43.18 13.66 -10.49
N GLY A 345 43.05 12.66 -11.37
CA GLY A 345 41.79 12.32 -12.04
C GLY A 345 41.27 10.98 -11.57
N LEU A 346 39.95 10.80 -11.56
CA LEU A 346 39.29 9.50 -11.39
C LEU A 346 37.92 9.49 -12.07
N GLN A 347 37.45 8.32 -12.50
CA GLN A 347 36.02 8.08 -12.73
C GLN A 347 35.45 7.23 -11.60
N PHE A 348 34.23 7.56 -11.15
CA PHE A 348 33.51 6.78 -10.14
C PHE A 348 32.04 6.53 -10.54
N ARG A 349 31.42 5.49 -9.96
CA ARG A 349 29.96 5.32 -9.95
C ARG A 349 29.46 4.69 -8.65
N THR A 350 28.36 5.18 -8.11
CA THR A 350 27.72 4.69 -6.88
C THR A 350 26.22 5.01 -6.83
N TRP A 351 25.50 4.34 -5.92
CA TRP A 351 24.16 4.71 -5.48
C TRP A 351 24.14 5.49 -4.16
N ASN A 352 25.22 5.43 -3.38
CA ASN A 352 25.29 6.06 -2.06
C ASN A 352 25.28 7.59 -2.18
N LYS A 353 24.44 8.26 -1.39
CA LYS A 353 24.28 9.73 -1.38
C LYS A 353 25.44 10.47 -0.69
N ALA A 354 26.38 9.73 -0.11
CA ALA A 354 27.61 10.24 0.48
C ALA A 354 28.70 9.16 0.46
N GLY A 355 29.97 9.56 0.44
CA GLY A 355 31.12 8.64 0.42
C GLY A 355 32.45 9.34 0.17
N LEU A 356 33.50 8.99 0.91
CA LEU A 356 34.86 9.52 0.73
C LEU A 356 35.50 9.03 -0.60
N LEU A 357 35.80 9.92 -1.54
CA LEU A 357 36.45 9.54 -2.81
C LEU A 357 37.98 9.51 -2.68
N LEU A 358 38.58 10.56 -2.09
CA LEU A 358 40.02 10.73 -1.93
C LEU A 358 40.36 11.55 -0.66
N THR A 359 41.43 11.19 0.04
CA THR A 359 42.04 11.99 1.11
C THR A 359 43.58 11.92 1.09
N PHE A 360 44.24 13.00 1.51
CA PHE A 360 45.70 13.09 1.69
C PHE A 360 46.13 14.24 2.62
N GLU A 361 47.26 14.06 3.33
CA GLU A 361 47.86 15.04 4.24
C GLU A 361 48.65 16.15 3.51
N LEU A 362 48.84 17.30 4.18
CA LEU A 362 49.66 18.43 3.69
C LEU A 362 51.01 18.56 4.43
N PRO A 363 52.10 17.92 3.93
CA PRO A 363 53.32 17.63 4.70
C PRO A 363 54.20 18.83 5.09
N LYS A 364 53.80 20.06 4.79
CA LYS A 364 54.54 21.30 5.15
C LYS A 364 53.70 22.34 5.92
N GLN A 365 52.42 22.08 6.12
CA GLN A 365 51.45 23.06 6.65
C GLN A 365 50.60 22.48 7.79
N GLY A 366 50.42 21.15 7.84
CA GLY A 366 49.43 20.51 8.70
C GLY A 366 48.03 20.58 8.10
N GLY A 367 47.21 19.58 8.41
CA GLY A 367 45.86 19.42 7.86
C GLY A 367 45.78 18.47 6.67
N VAL A 368 44.53 18.17 6.28
CA VAL A 368 44.17 17.09 5.36
C VAL A 368 43.20 17.61 4.29
N VAL A 369 43.36 17.14 3.06
CA VAL A 369 42.48 17.43 1.92
C VAL A 369 41.44 16.31 1.82
N TRP A 370 40.15 16.66 1.75
CA TRP A 370 39.04 15.71 1.64
C TRP A 370 38.24 15.96 0.36
N LEU A 371 38.16 14.97 -0.52
CA LEU A 371 37.24 14.92 -1.65
C LEU A 371 36.20 13.83 -1.36
N TYR A 372 34.97 14.22 -1.08
CA TYR A 372 33.90 13.31 -0.70
C TYR A 372 32.57 13.72 -1.34
N LEU A 373 31.71 12.74 -1.56
CA LEU A 373 30.33 12.92 -2.00
C LEU A 373 29.44 13.24 -0.79
N SER A 374 28.46 14.12 -0.98
CA SER A 374 27.40 14.43 -0.02
C SER A 374 26.17 15.00 -0.74
N LYS A 375 25.05 15.14 -0.02
CA LYS A 375 23.87 15.88 -0.48
C LYS A 375 24.22 17.36 -0.70
N MET A 376 24.57 17.72 -1.94
CA MET A 376 24.80 19.08 -2.41
C MET A 376 25.96 19.86 -1.76
N MET A 377 27.07 19.21 -1.35
CA MET A 377 28.30 19.95 -1.02
C MET A 377 29.58 19.11 -1.04
N ILE A 378 30.71 19.77 -1.35
CA ILE A 378 32.07 19.30 -1.07
C ILE A 378 32.72 20.37 -0.18
N VAL A 379 33.06 20.05 1.06
CA VAL A 379 33.59 21.01 2.06
C VAL A 379 35.01 20.63 2.47
N GLN A 380 35.96 21.56 2.34
CA GLN A 380 37.31 21.43 2.87
C GLN A 380 37.52 22.48 3.96
N HIS A 381 37.97 22.06 5.15
CA HIS A 381 38.03 22.95 6.32
C HIS A 381 39.46 23.25 6.80
N LEU A 382 40.23 23.93 5.94
CA LEU A 382 41.34 24.79 6.39
C LEU A 382 41.27 26.15 5.67
N CYS A 383 40.23 26.92 6.01
CA CYS A 383 39.92 28.27 5.50
C CYS A 383 39.65 28.41 3.99
N VAL A 384 39.52 27.32 3.24
CA VAL A 384 39.22 27.33 1.80
C VAL A 384 38.27 26.17 1.46
N CYS A 385 37.03 26.49 1.05
CA CYS A 385 36.03 25.52 0.60
C CYS A 385 35.83 25.60 -0.92
N VAL A 386 35.74 24.46 -1.62
CA VAL A 386 35.44 24.39 -3.08
C VAL A 386 34.23 23.48 -3.28
N CYS A 387 33.05 24.08 -3.46
CA CYS A 387 31.81 23.36 -3.71
C CYS A 387 31.51 23.32 -5.22
N VAL A 388 31.33 22.13 -5.80
CA VAL A 388 30.68 21.97 -7.11
C VAL A 388 29.20 21.67 -6.89
N CYS A 389 28.32 22.39 -7.58
CA CYS A 389 26.87 22.11 -7.60
C CYS A 389 26.47 21.58 -8.99
N PRO A 390 26.66 20.28 -9.28
CA PRO A 390 26.27 19.71 -10.56
C PRO A 390 24.75 19.78 -10.73
N GLY A 391 24.27 19.97 -11.97
CA GLY A 391 22.83 20.04 -12.28
C GLY A 391 22.05 18.74 -12.07
N SER A 392 22.75 17.64 -11.77
CA SER A 392 22.17 16.33 -11.44
C SER A 392 22.94 15.65 -10.30
N ALA A 393 22.26 14.78 -9.55
CA ALA A 393 22.87 14.06 -8.44
C ALA A 393 23.83 12.96 -8.91
N LEU A 394 25.07 12.97 -8.40
CA LEU A 394 26.16 12.06 -8.79
C LEU A 394 26.06 10.64 -8.19
N ASN A 395 24.85 10.23 -7.78
CA ASN A 395 24.56 8.93 -7.19
C ASN A 395 23.48 8.17 -7.98
N ASP A 396 23.37 8.43 -9.29
CA ASP A 396 22.41 7.83 -10.21
C ASP A 396 22.96 6.58 -10.95
N GLY A 397 24.05 6.00 -10.44
CA GLY A 397 24.70 4.81 -10.98
C GLY A 397 25.48 5.03 -12.28
N GLN A 398 25.53 6.24 -12.83
CA GLN A 398 26.34 6.56 -14.01
C GLN A 398 27.81 6.74 -13.65
N TRP A 399 28.69 6.55 -14.64
CA TRP A 399 30.11 6.93 -14.52
C TRP A 399 30.27 8.44 -14.60
N HIS A 400 30.73 9.05 -13.51
CA HIS A 400 31.13 10.46 -13.46
C HIS A 400 32.66 10.57 -13.44
N SER A 401 33.23 11.58 -14.09
CA SER A 401 34.66 11.92 -13.99
C SER A 401 34.88 13.11 -13.07
N VAL A 402 35.88 13.02 -12.19
CA VAL A 402 36.30 14.12 -11.31
C VAL A 402 37.79 14.36 -11.51
N GLU A 403 38.16 15.61 -11.73
CA GLU A 403 39.56 16.04 -11.84
C GLU A 403 39.86 17.14 -10.81
N LEU A 404 40.89 16.92 -10.00
CA LEU A 404 41.41 17.83 -8.99
C LEU A 404 42.77 18.36 -9.49
N TYR A 405 42.82 19.64 -9.86
CA TYR A 405 44.04 20.28 -10.37
C TYR A 405 44.53 21.38 -9.42
N SER A 406 45.78 21.26 -8.98
CA SER A 406 46.46 22.19 -8.08
C SER A 406 47.59 22.94 -8.79
N ARG A 407 47.52 24.27 -8.77
CA ARG A 407 48.58 25.18 -9.25
C ARG A 407 48.85 26.26 -8.19
N ARG A 408 49.99 26.95 -8.28
CA ARG A 408 50.35 28.06 -7.36
C ARG A 408 49.19 29.07 -7.24
N GLY A 409 48.54 29.12 -6.08
CA GLY A 409 47.42 30.04 -5.83
C GLY A 409 46.10 29.73 -6.55
N ARG A 410 45.92 28.52 -7.10
CA ARG A 410 44.63 28.07 -7.66
C ARG A 410 44.44 26.56 -7.52
N LEU A 411 43.41 26.17 -6.78
CA LEU A 411 42.83 24.83 -6.78
C LEU A 411 41.62 24.81 -7.70
N THR A 412 41.41 23.72 -8.43
CA THR A 412 40.28 23.51 -9.34
C THR A 412 39.71 22.11 -9.16
N ILE A 413 38.38 22.00 -9.15
CA ILE A 413 37.65 20.74 -9.23
C ILE A 413 36.70 20.86 -10.42
N SER A 414 36.81 19.95 -11.39
CA SER A 414 35.84 19.77 -12.48
C SER A 414 35.14 18.43 -12.34
N VAL A 415 33.84 18.40 -12.63
CA VAL A 415 33.02 17.18 -12.72
C VAL A 415 32.45 17.06 -14.13
N ASP A 416 32.56 15.87 -14.73
CA ASP A 416 32.08 15.49 -16.07
C ASP A 416 32.58 16.34 -17.27
N GLY A 417 33.44 17.33 -17.02
CA GLY A 417 33.98 18.25 -18.02
C GLY A 417 33.07 19.44 -18.36
N ASP A 418 31.91 19.57 -17.71
CA ASP A 418 30.97 20.65 -17.95
C ASP A 418 31.45 21.98 -17.35
N GLU A 419 31.36 23.07 -18.12
CA GLU A 419 31.72 24.43 -17.66
C GLU A 419 30.91 24.86 -16.43
N GLY A 420 29.64 24.42 -16.33
CA GLY A 420 28.77 24.66 -15.18
C GLY A 420 29.04 23.77 -13.96
N ALA A 421 29.87 22.73 -14.10
CA ALA A 421 30.24 21.79 -13.04
C ALA A 421 31.73 21.91 -12.66
N THR A 422 32.32 23.09 -12.85
CA THR A 422 33.70 23.41 -12.49
C THR A 422 33.73 24.48 -11.39
N ALA A 423 34.49 24.24 -10.33
CA ALA A 423 34.69 25.18 -9.22
C ALA A 423 36.18 25.45 -8.97
N HIS A 424 36.48 26.65 -8.47
CA HIS A 424 37.85 27.09 -8.19
C HIS A 424 37.96 27.74 -6.80
N ALA A 425 39.13 27.63 -6.18
CA ALA A 425 39.54 28.53 -5.11
C ALA A 425 40.97 29.00 -5.31
N SER A 426 41.33 30.10 -4.66
CA SER A 426 42.71 30.60 -4.57
C SER A 426 43.22 30.47 -3.13
N PRO A 427 43.75 29.29 -2.73
CA PRO A 427 44.42 29.15 -1.45
C PRO A 427 45.65 30.08 -1.41
N SER A 428 45.92 30.68 -0.24
CA SER A 428 47.06 31.58 -0.01
C SER A 428 48.43 30.87 -0.03
N PHE A 429 48.42 29.55 -0.13
CA PHE A 429 49.58 28.67 -0.16
C PHE A 429 49.45 27.66 -1.32
N PRO A 430 50.57 27.14 -1.88
CA PRO A 430 50.51 26.01 -2.77
C PRO A 430 50.06 24.76 -2.01
N VAL A 431 49.18 23.97 -2.63
CA VAL A 431 48.69 22.68 -2.12
C VAL A 431 49.45 21.56 -2.84
N PRO A 432 50.61 21.11 -2.35
CA PRO A 432 51.25 19.89 -2.85
C PRO A 432 50.41 18.67 -2.45
N MET A 433 50.57 17.57 -3.16
CA MET A 433 50.04 16.28 -2.70
C MET A 433 50.93 15.72 -1.58
N GLY A 434 50.31 14.96 -0.68
CA GLY A 434 51.04 14.22 0.35
C GLY A 434 51.83 13.05 -0.24
N SER A 435 52.72 12.45 0.55
CA SER A 435 53.43 11.22 0.20
C SER A 435 52.49 10.01 0.03
N HIS A 436 51.26 10.12 0.53
CA HIS A 436 50.27 9.06 0.63
C HIS A 436 48.90 9.60 0.20
N LEU A 437 48.28 8.95 -0.79
CA LEU A 437 46.92 9.23 -1.24
C LEU A 437 46.04 8.02 -0.92
N PHE A 438 44.93 8.25 -0.24
CA PHE A 438 43.96 7.22 0.13
C PHE A 438 42.65 7.43 -0.63
N PHE A 439 42.24 6.44 -1.43
CA PHE A 439 40.98 6.45 -2.17
C PHE A 439 39.94 5.56 -1.48
N GLY A 440 38.67 5.99 -1.49
CA GLY A 440 37.50 5.26 -0.99
C GLY A 440 37.33 5.25 0.55
N GLY A 441 38.43 5.07 1.28
CA GLY A 441 38.48 4.90 2.73
C GLY A 441 39.91 5.01 3.25
N CYS A 442 40.13 4.68 4.53
CA CYS A 442 41.45 4.77 5.16
C CYS A 442 41.62 3.73 6.30
N LEU A 443 42.85 3.61 6.82
CA LEU A 443 43.19 2.79 7.97
C LEU A 443 42.71 3.44 9.28
N ALA A 444 42.24 2.63 10.23
CA ALA A 444 41.74 3.08 11.53
C ALA A 444 42.77 2.82 12.65
N GLU A 445 43.24 3.92 13.26
CA GLU A 445 43.94 4.13 14.55
C GLU A 445 45.13 3.23 14.98
N ASP A 446 45.18 1.94 14.68
CA ASP A 446 46.11 0.96 15.31
C ASP A 446 47.58 1.03 14.83
N SER A 447 47.96 1.97 13.94
CA SER A 447 49.28 1.99 13.30
C SER A 447 49.90 3.38 13.01
N GLY A 448 49.58 4.40 13.81
CA GLY A 448 50.43 5.60 13.93
C GLY A 448 50.55 6.51 12.68
N GLN A 449 49.61 6.43 11.74
CA GLN A 449 49.46 7.38 10.62
C GLN A 449 48.04 7.99 10.65
N GLU A 450 47.94 9.32 10.67
CA GLU A 450 46.77 10.06 11.18
C GLU A 450 45.64 10.29 10.15
N CYS A 451 45.14 9.23 9.51
CA CYS A 451 44.04 9.35 8.55
C CYS A 451 42.64 9.31 9.22
N SER A 452 42.28 10.38 9.94
CA SER A 452 40.98 10.51 10.62
C SER A 452 39.85 10.89 9.66
N ASN A 453 39.06 9.92 9.17
CA ASN A 453 37.94 10.15 8.26
C ASN A 453 36.66 10.64 9.00
N PRO A 454 36.16 11.86 8.73
CA PRO A 454 34.96 12.41 9.37
C PRO A 454 33.65 12.14 8.58
N PHE A 455 33.72 11.36 7.49
CA PHE A 455 32.61 11.12 6.56
C PHE A 455 32.30 9.63 6.41
N ASN A 456 31.16 9.31 5.78
CA ASN A 456 30.85 7.94 5.37
C ASN A 456 31.90 7.43 4.36
N VAL A 457 32.31 6.16 4.50
CA VAL A 457 33.22 5.47 3.57
C VAL A 457 32.52 5.27 2.22
N PHE A 458 33.25 5.36 1.11
CA PHE A 458 32.68 5.14 -0.21
C PHE A 458 32.52 3.64 -0.50
N GLN A 459 31.35 3.29 -1.03
CA GLN A 459 31.09 2.01 -1.68
C GLN A 459 30.60 2.28 -3.10
N GLY A 460 31.07 1.52 -4.07
CA GLY A 460 30.93 1.85 -5.49
C GLY A 460 32.12 1.38 -6.31
N CYS A 461 32.14 1.77 -7.59
CA CYS A 461 33.27 1.48 -8.48
C CYS A 461 34.11 2.73 -8.74
N MET A 462 35.41 2.54 -8.97
CA MET A 462 36.30 3.54 -9.57
C MET A 462 37.09 2.96 -10.75
N ARG A 463 37.49 3.80 -11.70
CA ARG A 463 38.39 3.46 -12.82
C ARG A 463 39.11 4.71 -13.33
N LEU A 464 40.05 4.54 -14.27
CA LEU A 464 40.79 5.64 -14.92
C LEU A 464 41.39 6.63 -13.90
N LEU A 465 42.01 6.10 -12.84
CA LEU A 465 42.78 6.91 -11.90
C LEU A 465 44.00 7.47 -12.61
N THR A 466 44.25 8.77 -12.48
CA THR A 466 45.46 9.43 -12.97
C THR A 466 46.13 10.22 -11.86
N LEU A 467 47.46 10.19 -11.82
CA LEU A 467 48.32 10.98 -10.95
C LEU A 467 49.31 11.74 -11.84
N ASP A 468 49.31 13.07 -11.79
CA ASP A 468 50.10 13.96 -12.66
C ASP A 468 49.96 13.61 -14.16
N ASN A 469 48.70 13.36 -14.55
CA ASN A 469 48.27 12.90 -15.88
C ASN A 469 48.86 11.55 -16.34
N GLN A 470 49.56 10.81 -15.47
CA GLN A 470 49.92 9.41 -15.72
C GLN A 470 48.81 8.48 -15.22
N PRO A 471 48.35 7.50 -16.02
CA PRO A 471 47.36 6.52 -15.57
C PRO A 471 47.97 5.56 -14.54
N VAL A 472 47.21 5.24 -13.49
CA VAL A 472 47.58 4.24 -12.49
C VAL A 472 47.32 2.84 -13.05
N ASP A 473 48.36 2.00 -13.09
CA ASP A 473 48.23 0.60 -13.49
C ASP A 473 47.59 -0.24 -12.37
N LEU A 474 46.27 -0.42 -12.46
CA LEU A 474 45.49 -1.24 -11.53
C LEU A 474 45.86 -2.74 -11.57
N ILE A 475 46.53 -3.23 -12.61
CA ILE A 475 47.07 -4.61 -12.66
C ILE A 475 48.32 -4.73 -11.78
N MET A 476 49.14 -3.68 -11.65
CA MET A 476 50.22 -3.63 -10.64
C MET A 476 49.67 -3.53 -9.22
N VAL A 477 48.54 -2.82 -9.03
CA VAL A 477 47.82 -2.79 -7.73
C VAL A 477 47.30 -4.18 -7.37
N GLN A 478 46.63 -4.89 -8.28
CA GLN A 478 46.15 -6.26 -8.06
C GLN A 478 47.28 -7.24 -7.73
N GLN A 479 48.47 -7.04 -8.33
CA GLN A 479 49.68 -7.84 -8.04
C GLN A 479 50.41 -7.42 -6.75
N ARG A 480 49.91 -6.42 -6.02
CA ARG A 480 50.58 -5.82 -4.84
C ARG A 480 51.99 -5.30 -5.11
N LEU A 481 52.27 -4.92 -6.37
CA LEU A 481 53.50 -4.27 -6.80
C LEU A 481 53.41 -2.73 -6.70
N LEU A 482 52.19 -2.19 -6.65
CA LEU A 482 51.91 -0.76 -6.53
C LEU A 482 50.85 -0.52 -5.45
N GLY A 483 51.20 0.25 -4.42
CA GLY A 483 50.27 0.61 -3.35
C GLY A 483 49.93 -0.55 -2.39
N ASN A 484 48.82 -0.39 -1.68
CA ASN A 484 48.32 -1.32 -0.67
C ASN A 484 46.80 -1.12 -0.54
N TYR A 485 46.04 -2.17 -0.23
CA TYR A 485 44.57 -2.11 -0.21
C TYR A 485 43.94 -3.12 0.74
N SER A 486 42.70 -2.83 1.15
CA SER A 486 41.81 -3.77 1.84
C SER A 486 40.45 -3.78 1.15
N ASP A 487 39.76 -4.92 1.20
CA ASP A 487 38.38 -5.12 0.71
C ASP A 487 38.10 -4.53 -0.69
N LEU A 488 39.04 -4.69 -1.65
CA LEU A 488 38.82 -4.30 -3.06
C LEU A 488 38.69 -5.52 -3.96
N GLN A 489 37.70 -5.47 -4.85
CA GLN A 489 37.63 -6.35 -6.01
C GLN A 489 38.18 -5.58 -7.22
N ILE A 490 39.34 -5.97 -7.73
CA ILE A 490 40.01 -5.31 -8.87
C ILE A 490 39.72 -6.09 -10.15
N ASP A 491 39.70 -5.40 -11.29
CA ASP A 491 39.34 -5.91 -12.62
C ASP A 491 37.86 -6.31 -12.75
N MET A 492 36.99 -5.63 -11.99
CA MET A 492 35.53 -5.72 -12.09
C MET A 492 34.82 -4.50 -11.45
N CYS A 493 33.57 -4.25 -11.85
CA CYS A 493 32.69 -3.27 -11.21
C CYS A 493 31.38 -3.92 -10.72
N GLY A 494 31.31 -4.26 -9.43
CA GLY A 494 30.22 -5.01 -8.81
C GLY A 494 28.97 -4.20 -8.43
N ILE A 495 28.67 -3.09 -9.12
CA ILE A 495 27.47 -2.28 -8.84
C ILE A 495 26.20 -2.97 -9.39
N ILE A 496 25.10 -2.90 -8.64
CA ILE A 496 23.82 -3.58 -8.92
C ILE A 496 22.69 -2.57 -8.85
N ASP A 497 21.79 -2.51 -9.85
CA ASP A 497 20.56 -1.72 -9.77
C ASP A 497 19.43 -2.54 -9.12
N ARG A 498 19.29 -2.39 -7.80
CA ARG A 498 18.26 -3.04 -6.97
C ARG A 498 16.85 -2.46 -7.20
N CYS A 499 16.70 -1.38 -7.98
CA CYS A 499 15.41 -0.80 -8.40
C CYS A 499 15.01 -1.15 -9.85
N SER A 500 15.69 -2.07 -10.54
CA SER A 500 15.48 -2.35 -11.96
C SER A 500 15.56 -3.84 -12.31
N PRO A 501 14.44 -4.59 -12.31
CA PRO A 501 13.05 -4.14 -12.11
C PRO A 501 12.78 -3.67 -10.68
N SER A 502 11.79 -2.78 -10.52
CA SER A 502 11.36 -2.29 -9.21
C SER A 502 10.80 -3.45 -8.38
N ARG A 503 11.16 -3.49 -7.09
CA ARG A 503 10.56 -4.36 -6.07
C ARG A 503 9.55 -3.61 -5.20
N CYS A 504 9.14 -2.41 -5.62
CA CYS A 504 8.13 -1.59 -4.97
C CYS A 504 6.79 -1.75 -5.69
N GLU A 505 5.77 -2.13 -4.92
CA GLU A 505 4.46 -2.57 -5.40
C GLU A 505 3.47 -1.40 -5.50
N HIS A 506 2.32 -1.66 -6.12
CA HIS A 506 1.22 -0.67 -6.28
C HIS A 506 1.64 0.67 -6.93
N GLY A 507 2.67 0.64 -7.78
CA GLY A 507 3.22 1.83 -8.46
C GLY A 507 4.13 2.72 -7.58
N SER A 508 4.50 2.25 -6.39
CA SER A 508 5.28 3.01 -5.41
C SER A 508 6.72 3.31 -5.88
N SER A 509 7.24 4.49 -5.52
CA SER A 509 8.55 4.95 -6.02
C SER A 509 9.72 4.23 -5.32
N CYS A 510 10.63 3.66 -6.11
CA CYS A 510 11.85 2.99 -5.63
C CYS A 510 13.04 3.98 -5.53
N SER A 511 13.86 3.82 -4.49
CA SER A 511 15.18 4.45 -4.39
C SER A 511 16.17 3.49 -3.71
N GLN A 512 17.48 3.66 -3.90
CA GLN A 512 18.47 2.67 -3.46
C GLN A 512 19.75 3.27 -2.88
N SER A 513 20.51 2.40 -2.21
CA SER A 513 21.90 2.56 -1.79
C SER A 513 22.74 1.43 -2.39
N TRP A 514 24.01 1.31 -1.99
CA TRP A 514 24.86 0.17 -2.34
C TRP A 514 24.29 -1.18 -1.84
N SER A 515 23.80 -1.21 -0.60
CA SER A 515 23.39 -2.44 0.10
C SER A 515 21.90 -2.76 0.02
N THR A 516 21.01 -1.78 -0.15
CA THR A 516 19.56 -1.99 -0.03
C THR A 516 18.73 -1.04 -0.90
N PHE A 517 17.42 -1.28 -0.95
CA PHE A 517 16.45 -0.41 -1.59
C PHE A 517 15.36 0.04 -0.60
N HIS A 518 14.64 1.09 -0.97
CA HIS A 518 13.60 1.74 -0.17
C HIS A 518 12.44 2.13 -1.07
N CYS A 519 11.24 1.68 -0.73
CA CYS A 519 10.01 2.07 -1.39
C CYS A 519 9.34 3.24 -0.66
N ASN A 520 8.76 4.16 -1.41
CA ASN A 520 7.96 5.26 -0.85
C ASN A 520 6.46 4.99 -1.08
N CYS A 521 5.79 4.51 -0.04
CA CYS A 521 4.37 4.13 -0.07
C CYS A 521 3.40 5.30 0.22
N SER A 522 3.89 6.51 0.56
CA SER A 522 3.06 7.60 1.10
C SER A 522 1.94 8.13 0.19
N SER A 523 1.85 7.64 -1.05
CA SER A 523 0.81 8.01 -2.02
C SER A 523 0.08 6.81 -2.66
N SER A 524 0.38 5.58 -2.23
CA SER A 524 -0.21 4.37 -2.84
C SER A 524 -1.45 3.83 -2.10
N GLY A 525 -1.56 4.07 -0.79
CA GLY A 525 -2.56 3.41 0.06
C GLY A 525 -2.05 2.13 0.74
N TYR A 526 -0.77 1.81 0.58
CA TYR A 526 -0.14 0.59 1.08
C TYR A 526 1.03 0.90 2.04
N SER A 527 1.56 -0.15 2.66
CA SER A 527 2.59 -0.10 3.72
C SER A 527 3.49 -1.35 3.67
N GLY A 528 4.39 -1.50 4.63
CA GLY A 528 5.45 -2.53 4.61
C GLY A 528 6.64 -2.14 3.71
N ALA A 529 7.75 -2.88 3.80
CA ALA A 529 9.00 -2.51 3.12
C ALA A 529 8.93 -2.44 1.58
N THR A 530 8.06 -3.23 0.94
CA THR A 530 7.83 -3.21 -0.53
C THR A 530 6.57 -2.45 -0.94
N CYS A 531 5.82 -1.87 0.01
CA CYS A 531 4.47 -1.35 -0.20
C CYS A 531 3.44 -2.42 -0.62
N HIS A 532 3.57 -3.64 -0.10
CA HIS A 532 2.67 -4.78 -0.36
C HIS A 532 1.36 -4.67 0.42
N SER A 533 1.43 -4.47 1.74
CA SER A 533 0.28 -4.62 2.63
C SER A 533 -0.58 -3.35 2.75
N SER A 534 -1.86 -3.47 2.41
CA SER A 534 -2.83 -2.37 2.44
C SER A 534 -3.01 -1.75 3.83
N ILE A 535 -3.35 -0.45 3.89
CA ILE A 535 -3.71 0.25 5.14
C ILE A 535 -5.23 0.27 5.41
N TYR A 536 -6.02 -0.36 4.54
CA TYR A 536 -7.48 -0.37 4.57
C TYR A 536 -8.03 -1.78 4.85
N GLU A 537 -9.27 -1.89 5.37
CA GLU A 537 -9.90 -3.21 5.54
C GLU A 537 -10.64 -3.62 4.25
N GLN A 538 -10.75 -4.93 4.02
CA GLN A 538 -11.39 -5.51 2.83
C GLN A 538 -12.93 -5.40 2.80
N SER A 539 -13.57 -5.05 3.91
CA SER A 539 -15.03 -4.90 3.94
C SER A 539 -15.55 -3.95 5.01
N CYS A 540 -16.79 -3.50 4.82
CA CYS A 540 -17.54 -2.75 5.81
C CYS A 540 -17.79 -3.58 7.10
N GLU A 541 -17.84 -4.91 7.00
CA GLU A 541 -18.03 -5.80 8.14
C GLU A 541 -16.74 -5.91 8.98
N ALA A 542 -15.57 -5.97 8.33
CA ALA A 542 -14.28 -5.88 9.00
C ALA A 542 -14.11 -4.56 9.76
N TYR A 543 -14.46 -3.41 9.15
CA TYR A 543 -14.50 -2.12 9.85
C TYR A 543 -15.50 -2.11 11.01
N ARG A 544 -16.71 -2.63 10.81
CA ARG A 544 -17.74 -2.75 11.86
C ARG A 544 -17.22 -3.58 13.04
N HIS A 545 -16.45 -4.64 12.79
CA HIS A 545 -15.82 -5.45 13.84
C HIS A 545 -14.68 -4.78 14.61
N LYS A 546 -14.10 -3.69 14.09
CA LYS A 546 -13.22 -2.78 14.84
C LYS A 546 -13.99 -1.73 15.66
N GLY A 547 -15.33 -1.78 15.67
CA GLY A 547 -16.19 -0.83 16.40
C GLY A 547 -16.55 0.44 15.62
N ASN A 548 -16.22 0.52 14.33
CA ASN A 548 -16.56 1.67 13.50
C ASN A 548 -18.09 1.81 13.31
N THR A 549 -18.52 3.00 12.86
CA THR A 549 -19.92 3.33 12.60
C THR A 549 -20.16 3.62 11.11
N SER A 550 -21.38 4.00 10.73
CA SER A 550 -21.72 4.21 9.31
C SER A 550 -21.06 5.47 8.74
N GLY A 551 -20.44 5.36 7.57
CA GLY A 551 -19.68 6.46 6.96
C GLY A 551 -19.02 6.05 5.65
N TYR A 552 -18.24 6.98 5.07
CA TYR A 552 -17.37 6.68 3.94
C TYR A 552 -16.05 6.08 4.43
N TYR A 553 -15.67 4.94 3.85
CA TYR A 553 -14.41 4.24 4.13
C TYR A 553 -13.76 3.88 2.81
N TYR A 554 -12.42 3.93 2.76
CA TYR A 554 -11.68 3.24 1.72
C TYR A 554 -11.71 1.74 2.02
N ILE A 555 -12.01 0.93 1.01
CA ILE A 555 -12.01 -0.53 1.08
C ILE A 555 -11.13 -1.05 -0.04
N ASP A 556 -10.30 -2.02 0.31
CA ASP A 556 -9.32 -2.67 -0.56
C ASP A 556 -9.67 -4.16 -0.60
N VAL A 557 -10.36 -4.60 -1.65
CA VAL A 557 -11.10 -5.87 -1.64
C VAL A 557 -10.22 -7.11 -1.62
N ASP A 558 -9.12 -7.13 -2.36
CA ASP A 558 -8.11 -8.19 -2.34
C ASP A 558 -6.97 -7.88 -1.36
N GLY A 559 -6.80 -6.63 -0.91
CA GLY A 559 -5.80 -6.26 0.09
C GLY A 559 -4.44 -6.14 -0.59
N SER A 560 -3.56 -7.11 -0.41
CA SER A 560 -2.22 -7.10 -1.02
C SER A 560 -2.24 -7.57 -2.50
N GLY A 561 -3.32 -7.28 -3.22
CA GLY A 561 -3.58 -7.69 -4.61
C GLY A 561 -3.62 -6.51 -5.59
N PRO A 562 -3.83 -6.77 -6.90
CA PRO A 562 -3.75 -5.74 -7.93
C PRO A 562 -4.86 -4.67 -7.88
N ILE A 563 -5.99 -4.93 -7.23
CA ILE A 563 -7.14 -4.01 -7.23
C ILE A 563 -6.91 -2.87 -6.23
N ARG A 564 -7.03 -1.63 -6.68
CA ARG A 564 -6.76 -0.46 -5.83
C ARG A 564 -7.85 -0.20 -4.78
N PRO A 565 -7.52 0.43 -3.63
CA PRO A 565 -8.51 0.81 -2.63
C PRO A 565 -9.50 1.85 -3.15
N GLN A 566 -10.78 1.69 -2.81
CA GLN A 566 -11.87 2.57 -3.25
C GLN A 566 -12.68 3.11 -2.08
N MET A 567 -12.99 4.41 -2.10
CA MET A 567 -13.93 4.99 -1.16
C MET A 567 -15.37 4.56 -1.48
N ILE A 568 -16.03 3.86 -0.54
CA ILE A 568 -17.45 3.51 -0.61
C ILE A 568 -18.19 3.91 0.68
N TYR A 569 -19.53 3.95 0.64
CA TYR A 569 -20.35 4.24 1.81
C TYR A 569 -20.76 2.97 2.55
N CYS A 570 -20.14 2.71 3.71
CA CYS A 570 -20.54 1.63 4.60
C CYS A 570 -21.77 2.01 5.41
N ASN A 571 -22.97 1.63 4.93
CA ASN A 571 -24.19 1.77 5.71
C ASN A 571 -24.36 0.59 6.70
N MET A 572 -24.18 0.85 7.99
CA MET A 572 -24.36 -0.13 9.07
C MET A 572 -25.77 -0.06 9.72
N THR A 573 -26.69 0.76 9.19
CA THR A 573 -28.12 0.81 9.57
C THR A 573 -29.00 1.15 8.35
N GLY A 574 -29.55 0.13 7.69
CA GLY A 574 -30.15 0.25 6.35
C GLY A 574 -31.43 1.07 6.21
N SER A 575 -31.49 1.90 5.16
CA SER A 575 -32.67 2.38 4.41
C SER A 575 -32.20 3.36 3.31
N THR A 576 -32.98 3.56 2.23
CA THR A 576 -32.55 4.34 1.04
C THR A 576 -33.75 4.92 0.27
N LEU A 577 -33.55 6.02 -0.49
CA LEU A 577 -34.48 6.47 -1.53
C LEU A 577 -33.77 7.17 -2.72
N ASN A 578 -33.89 6.56 -3.91
CA ASN A 578 -34.34 7.10 -5.22
C ASN A 578 -34.02 8.57 -5.62
N GLN A 579 -33.80 8.98 -6.88
CA GLN A 579 -33.18 8.49 -8.14
C GLN A 579 -33.77 9.28 -9.34
N HIS A 580 -33.01 9.56 -10.43
CA HIS A 580 -33.51 9.64 -11.83
C HIS A 580 -32.51 8.96 -12.83
N SER A 581 -32.78 8.98 -14.14
CA SER A 581 -32.19 8.07 -15.17
C SER A 581 -30.96 8.61 -15.94
N VAL A 582 -29.91 7.79 -16.10
CA VAL A 582 -28.71 8.00 -16.97
C VAL A 582 -28.17 6.62 -17.42
N HIS A 583 -27.21 6.58 -18.35
CA HIS A 583 -26.24 5.48 -18.48
C HIS A 583 -25.49 5.26 -17.15
N PHE A 584 -25.19 4.00 -16.79
CA PHE A 584 -24.67 3.66 -15.46
C PHE A 584 -23.14 3.59 -15.43
N GLU A 585 -22.50 4.76 -15.44
CA GLU A 585 -21.11 4.88 -14.98
C GLU A 585 -21.06 4.66 -13.46
N TYR A 586 -20.52 3.52 -13.04
CA TYR A 586 -20.15 3.27 -11.66
C TYR A 586 -18.80 3.94 -11.40
N THR A 587 -18.64 4.62 -10.26
CA THR A 587 -17.41 5.36 -9.90
C THR A 587 -16.22 4.45 -9.50
N SER A 588 -16.27 3.18 -9.88
CA SER A 588 -15.37 2.10 -9.49
C SER A 588 -14.99 1.31 -10.73
N GLU A 589 -13.74 0.88 -10.80
CA GLU A 589 -13.24 0.06 -11.91
C GLU A 589 -13.96 -1.31 -11.94
N GLU A 590 -14.02 -1.96 -13.11
CA GLU A 590 -14.80 -3.20 -13.30
C GLU A 590 -14.39 -4.31 -12.30
N GLU A 591 -13.09 -4.41 -12.06
CA GLU A 591 -12.46 -5.40 -11.17
C GLU A 591 -12.89 -5.21 -9.70
N GLN A 592 -12.99 -3.96 -9.23
CA GLN A 592 -13.52 -3.64 -7.89
C GLN A 592 -14.97 -4.09 -7.73
N LEU A 593 -15.79 -3.88 -8.75
CA LEU A 593 -17.22 -4.21 -8.70
C LEU A 593 -17.45 -5.72 -8.69
N VAL A 594 -16.69 -6.47 -9.50
CA VAL A 594 -16.67 -7.94 -9.47
C VAL A 594 -16.17 -8.44 -8.11
N GLY A 595 -15.11 -7.82 -7.57
CA GLY A 595 -14.60 -8.08 -6.22
C GLY A 595 -15.70 -7.97 -5.15
N ILE A 596 -16.29 -6.79 -4.98
CA ILE A 596 -17.36 -6.53 -3.99
C ILE A 596 -18.52 -7.53 -4.13
N ILE A 597 -19.00 -7.79 -5.36
CA ILE A 597 -20.14 -8.68 -5.61
C ILE A 597 -19.81 -10.15 -5.28
N SER A 598 -18.59 -10.59 -5.57
CA SER A 598 -18.14 -11.96 -5.28
C SER A 598 -18.00 -12.23 -3.79
N GLN A 599 -17.45 -11.29 -3.04
CA GLN A 599 -17.15 -11.42 -1.60
C GLN A 599 -18.37 -11.24 -0.69
N SER A 600 -19.30 -10.36 -1.09
CA SER A 600 -20.54 -10.14 -0.33
C SER A 600 -21.38 -11.41 -0.28
N GLU A 601 -22.18 -11.66 0.76
CA GLU A 601 -23.05 -12.86 0.79
C GLU A 601 -24.21 -12.71 -0.20
N HIS A 602 -24.90 -11.58 -0.18
CA HIS A 602 -26.01 -11.24 -1.07
C HIS A 602 -25.78 -9.89 -1.74
N CYS A 603 -26.24 -9.73 -2.98
CA CYS A 603 -26.35 -8.42 -3.64
C CYS A 603 -27.73 -8.30 -4.28
N GLU A 604 -28.27 -7.08 -4.28
CA GLU A 604 -29.53 -6.73 -4.90
C GLU A 604 -29.41 -5.43 -5.71
N GLN A 605 -30.26 -5.28 -6.72
CA GLN A 605 -30.48 -4.01 -7.39
C GLN A 605 -31.96 -3.90 -7.81
N GLU A 606 -32.61 -2.79 -7.49
CA GLU A 606 -34.00 -2.53 -7.90
C GLU A 606 -34.06 -2.24 -9.40
N LEU A 607 -35.03 -2.83 -10.10
CA LEU A 607 -35.34 -2.53 -11.49
C LEU A 607 -36.85 -2.31 -11.63
N VAL A 608 -37.24 -1.16 -12.20
CA VAL A 608 -38.65 -0.86 -12.53
C VAL A 608 -38.76 -0.39 -13.96
N TYR A 609 -39.75 -0.93 -14.67
CA TYR A 609 -40.24 -0.41 -15.93
C TYR A 609 -41.65 0.15 -15.74
N HIS A 610 -41.89 1.33 -16.31
CA HIS A 610 -43.18 1.97 -16.45
C HIS A 610 -43.50 2.01 -17.94
N CYS A 611 -44.74 1.67 -18.29
CA CYS A 611 -45.11 1.35 -19.66
C CYS A 611 -46.53 1.82 -19.97
N ARG A 612 -46.75 2.19 -21.22
CA ARG A 612 -48.05 2.61 -21.75
C ARG A 612 -48.05 2.34 -23.25
N ARG A 613 -48.89 1.41 -23.70
CA ARG A 613 -48.84 0.80 -25.04
C ARG A 613 -47.46 0.26 -25.45
N SER A 614 -46.69 -0.23 -24.46
CA SER A 614 -45.33 -0.73 -24.65
C SER A 614 -45.16 -2.06 -23.93
N ARG A 615 -44.94 -3.12 -24.70
CA ARG A 615 -44.77 -4.51 -24.24
C ARG A 615 -43.35 -4.75 -23.76
N LEU A 616 -43.17 -5.81 -22.97
CA LEU A 616 -41.92 -6.09 -22.26
C LEU A 616 -41.32 -7.43 -22.67
N LEU A 617 -42.06 -8.54 -22.51
CA LEU A 617 -41.58 -9.88 -22.87
C LEU A 617 -42.23 -10.42 -24.15
N ASN A 618 -43.42 -9.93 -24.51
CA ASN A 618 -44.23 -10.45 -25.63
C ASN A 618 -44.20 -9.56 -26.89
N THR A 619 -43.00 -9.12 -27.29
CA THR A 619 -42.79 -8.25 -28.48
C THR A 619 -42.48 -9.10 -29.73
N PRO A 620 -43.31 -9.06 -30.80
CA PRO A 620 -43.18 -9.97 -31.94
C PRO A 620 -42.15 -9.49 -32.98
N GLY A 621 -40.87 -9.78 -32.72
CA GLY A 621 -39.81 -9.91 -33.74
C GLY A 621 -39.21 -8.62 -34.31
N ASP A 622 -37.98 -8.30 -33.89
CA ASP A 622 -36.80 -8.61 -34.72
C ASP A 622 -35.54 -8.69 -33.83
N ASP A 623 -34.42 -9.15 -34.37
CA ASP A 623 -33.17 -9.32 -33.60
C ASP A 623 -32.51 -7.95 -33.30
N CYS A 624 -32.61 -7.49 -32.05
CA CYS A 624 -32.14 -6.15 -31.65
C CYS A 624 -30.61 -6.02 -31.81
N PRO A 625 -30.10 -5.09 -32.66
CA PRO A 625 -28.67 -5.02 -33.01
C PRO A 625 -27.83 -4.31 -31.93
N GLY A 626 -27.76 -4.90 -30.73
CA GLY A 626 -26.98 -4.42 -29.60
C GLY A 626 -26.18 -5.55 -28.96
N ALA A 627 -24.97 -5.25 -28.47
CA ALA A 627 -24.11 -6.22 -27.81
C ALA A 627 -24.62 -6.52 -26.37
N GLY A 628 -25.58 -7.43 -26.25
CA GLY A 628 -26.16 -7.83 -24.97
C GLY A 628 -26.89 -9.18 -25.03
N ARG A 629 -27.02 -9.84 -23.88
CA ARG A 629 -27.77 -11.10 -23.75
C ARG A 629 -29.24 -10.80 -23.49
N VAL A 630 -30.13 -11.27 -24.37
CA VAL A 630 -31.58 -11.15 -24.19
C VAL A 630 -32.02 -11.82 -22.88
N GLN A 631 -32.77 -11.10 -22.06
CA GLN A 631 -33.35 -11.60 -20.81
C GLN A 631 -34.82 -11.96 -21.02
N THR A 632 -35.24 -13.11 -20.50
CA THR A 632 -36.59 -13.68 -20.67
C THR A 632 -37.39 -13.65 -19.37
N TYR A 633 -37.20 -12.61 -18.56
CA TYR A 633 -37.85 -12.38 -17.26
C TYR A 633 -37.60 -10.93 -16.84
N TRP A 634 -38.35 -10.43 -15.85
CA TRP A 634 -38.13 -9.09 -15.29
C TRP A 634 -37.85 -9.12 -13.78
N GLY A 635 -37.50 -7.97 -13.20
CA GLY A 635 -37.13 -7.83 -11.79
C GLY A 635 -38.15 -8.48 -10.84
N GLY A 636 -37.65 -9.19 -9.82
CA GLY A 636 -38.46 -9.98 -8.89
C GLY A 636 -38.85 -11.38 -9.37
N ALA A 637 -38.61 -11.74 -10.64
CA ALA A 637 -38.76 -13.10 -11.17
C ALA A 637 -37.40 -13.79 -11.36
N PRO A 638 -37.32 -15.14 -11.26
CA PRO A 638 -36.07 -15.86 -11.43
C PRO A 638 -35.70 -16.05 -12.91
N PRO A 639 -34.41 -16.26 -13.23
CA PRO A 639 -33.94 -16.45 -14.60
C PRO A 639 -34.68 -17.56 -15.37
N GLY A 640 -35.11 -17.24 -16.60
CA GLY A 640 -35.80 -18.17 -17.50
C GLY A 640 -37.29 -18.39 -17.23
N SER A 641 -37.88 -17.68 -16.27
CA SER A 641 -39.30 -17.85 -15.88
C SER A 641 -40.33 -17.41 -16.93
N GLN A 642 -40.00 -16.49 -17.84
CA GLN A 642 -40.94 -15.85 -18.79
C GLN A 642 -42.05 -15.03 -18.10
N GLN A 643 -41.78 -14.49 -16.90
CA GLN A 643 -42.73 -13.71 -16.11
C GLN A 643 -42.08 -12.47 -15.47
N CYS A 644 -42.93 -11.58 -14.97
CA CYS A 644 -42.59 -10.50 -14.05
C CYS A 644 -43.00 -10.85 -12.62
N ALA A 645 -42.64 -10.02 -11.64
CA ALA A 645 -43.00 -10.21 -10.24
C ALA A 645 -44.51 -10.41 -10.01
N CYS A 646 -45.37 -9.74 -10.78
CA CYS A 646 -46.83 -9.88 -10.63
C CYS A 646 -47.37 -11.23 -11.11
N GLY A 647 -46.71 -11.86 -12.11
CA GLY A 647 -47.13 -13.16 -12.64
C GLY A 647 -46.94 -14.27 -11.61
N LEU A 648 -45.79 -14.25 -10.92
CA LEU A 648 -45.46 -15.18 -9.84
C LEU A 648 -46.30 -14.96 -8.56
N GLN A 649 -46.91 -13.79 -8.42
CA GLN A 649 -47.81 -13.45 -7.29
C GLN A 649 -49.29 -13.55 -7.67
N GLU A 650 -49.61 -13.98 -8.89
CA GLU A 650 -50.96 -14.08 -9.47
C GLU A 650 -51.78 -12.76 -9.32
N ASN A 651 -51.10 -11.60 -9.37
CA ASN A 651 -51.69 -10.29 -9.06
C ASN A 651 -51.47 -9.21 -10.14
N CYS A 652 -51.13 -9.60 -11.38
CA CYS A 652 -51.08 -8.67 -12.52
C CYS A 652 -52.46 -8.05 -12.82
N ILE A 653 -52.45 -6.85 -13.42
CA ILE A 653 -53.65 -6.04 -13.73
C ILE A 653 -54.59 -6.77 -14.71
N ASP A 654 -54.05 -7.48 -15.69
CA ASP A 654 -54.80 -8.43 -16.52
C ASP A 654 -54.30 -9.87 -16.23
N PRO A 655 -55.12 -10.76 -15.65
CA PRO A 655 -54.71 -12.14 -15.32
C PRO A 655 -54.44 -13.02 -16.55
N LYS A 656 -54.54 -12.50 -17.78
CA LYS A 656 -54.10 -13.18 -19.01
C LYS A 656 -52.61 -12.97 -19.33
N HIS A 657 -51.94 -12.03 -18.66
CA HIS A 657 -50.56 -11.63 -18.95
C HIS A 657 -49.69 -11.79 -17.70
N TYR A 658 -48.47 -12.31 -17.87
CA TYR A 658 -47.52 -12.53 -16.76
C TYR A 658 -46.67 -11.30 -16.37
N CYS A 659 -46.93 -10.17 -17.04
CA CYS A 659 -46.33 -8.86 -16.84
C CYS A 659 -47.41 -7.80 -17.11
N ASN A 660 -47.47 -6.76 -16.28
CA ASN A 660 -48.45 -5.68 -16.45
C ASN A 660 -48.27 -4.93 -17.78
N CYS A 661 -47.03 -4.80 -18.26
CA CYS A 661 -46.71 -4.11 -19.50
C CYS A 661 -47.10 -4.86 -20.78
N ASP A 662 -47.14 -6.19 -20.75
CA ASP A 662 -47.49 -6.99 -21.95
C ASP A 662 -48.97 -6.85 -22.36
N ALA A 663 -49.83 -6.39 -21.45
CA ALA A 663 -51.25 -6.15 -21.70
C ALA A 663 -51.56 -4.90 -22.56
N ASP A 664 -50.53 -4.15 -23.00
CA ASP A 664 -50.62 -3.09 -24.02
C ASP A 664 -51.61 -1.93 -23.71
N HIS A 665 -51.84 -1.66 -22.42
CA HIS A 665 -52.84 -0.69 -21.95
C HIS A 665 -52.56 0.77 -22.34
N THR A 666 -53.64 1.56 -22.45
CA THR A 666 -53.62 3.01 -22.73
C THR A 666 -53.25 3.89 -21.53
N GLU A 667 -53.33 3.32 -20.34
CA GLU A 667 -52.97 3.92 -19.05
C GLU A 667 -51.55 3.48 -18.66
N TRP A 668 -50.95 4.15 -17.68
CA TRP A 668 -49.61 3.79 -17.20
C TRP A 668 -49.68 2.57 -16.28
N ALA A 669 -49.01 1.50 -16.70
CA ALA A 669 -48.74 0.32 -15.89
C ALA A 669 -47.25 0.25 -15.50
N ASN A 670 -46.89 -0.68 -14.61
CA ASN A 670 -45.49 -0.91 -14.24
C ASN A 670 -45.20 -2.37 -13.85
N ASP A 671 -43.98 -2.80 -14.13
CA ASP A 671 -43.40 -4.06 -13.67
C ASP A 671 -42.10 -3.74 -12.89
N SER A 672 -42.05 -4.16 -11.62
CA SER A 672 -41.00 -3.79 -10.65
C SER A 672 -40.54 -4.97 -9.83
N GLY A 673 -39.23 -5.06 -9.57
CA GLY A 673 -38.70 -5.95 -8.54
C GLY A 673 -37.18 -5.87 -8.38
N LEU A 674 -36.66 -6.71 -7.49
CA LEU A 674 -35.22 -6.80 -7.22
C LEU A 674 -34.57 -7.85 -8.14
N LEU A 675 -33.41 -7.50 -8.68
CA LEU A 675 -32.45 -8.44 -9.26
C LEU A 675 -31.50 -8.89 -8.15
N THR A 676 -31.47 -10.17 -7.83
CA THR A 676 -30.67 -10.74 -6.72
C THR A 676 -29.59 -11.75 -7.19
N HIS A 677 -29.56 -12.05 -8.48
CA HIS A 677 -28.62 -12.98 -9.09
C HIS A 677 -27.31 -12.26 -9.43
N LYS A 678 -26.26 -12.50 -8.64
CA LYS A 678 -24.94 -11.85 -8.76
C LYS A 678 -24.34 -11.86 -10.17
N GLU A 679 -24.50 -12.95 -10.91
CA GLU A 679 -24.05 -13.08 -12.32
C GLU A 679 -24.69 -12.08 -13.29
N THR A 680 -25.77 -11.41 -12.88
CA THR A 680 -26.49 -10.38 -13.64
C THR A 680 -26.35 -8.97 -13.03
N LEU A 681 -25.48 -8.82 -12.03
CA LEU A 681 -25.21 -7.56 -11.34
C LEU A 681 -23.76 -7.09 -11.60
N PRO A 682 -23.52 -5.76 -11.63
CA PRO A 682 -24.51 -4.70 -11.58
C PRO A 682 -25.15 -4.48 -12.96
N VAL A 683 -26.31 -3.83 -13.00
CA VAL A 683 -26.96 -3.45 -14.27
C VAL A 683 -26.10 -2.39 -14.97
N ARG A 684 -25.40 -2.83 -16.04
CA ARG A 684 -24.54 -1.97 -16.89
C ARG A 684 -25.35 -1.17 -17.91
N SER A 685 -26.38 -1.77 -18.50
CA SER A 685 -27.29 -1.14 -19.46
C SER A 685 -28.66 -1.82 -19.47
N VAL A 686 -29.67 -1.13 -20.01
CA VAL A 686 -31.03 -1.64 -20.23
C VAL A 686 -31.44 -1.23 -21.64
N VAL A 687 -31.99 -2.16 -22.42
CA VAL A 687 -32.49 -1.94 -23.79
C VAL A 687 -33.93 -2.45 -23.86
N LEU A 688 -34.81 -1.70 -24.50
CA LEU A 688 -36.25 -1.95 -24.56
C LEU A 688 -36.71 -1.91 -26.03
N GLY A 689 -37.47 -2.91 -26.48
CA GLY A 689 -37.80 -3.09 -27.90
C GLY A 689 -38.99 -2.28 -28.40
N ASP A 690 -40.16 -2.44 -27.76
CA ASP A 690 -41.46 -1.96 -28.28
C ASP A 690 -41.69 -0.43 -28.15
N VAL A 691 -40.68 0.32 -27.71
CA VAL A 691 -40.74 1.80 -27.58
C VAL A 691 -40.68 2.53 -28.92
N GLN A 692 -40.46 1.82 -30.04
CA GLN A 692 -40.47 2.42 -31.39
C GLN A 692 -41.87 2.41 -32.05
N ARG A 693 -42.86 1.74 -31.45
CA ARG A 693 -44.23 1.64 -31.98
C ARG A 693 -44.97 2.98 -31.81
N PRO A 694 -45.67 3.52 -32.82
CA PRO A 694 -46.33 4.82 -32.71
C PRO A 694 -47.35 4.91 -31.56
N GLY A 695 -47.09 5.80 -30.60
CA GLY A 695 -47.92 5.95 -29.40
C GLY A 695 -47.62 4.95 -28.27
N SER A 696 -46.52 4.21 -28.37
CA SER A 696 -45.85 3.51 -27.27
C SER A 696 -45.04 4.52 -26.45
N GLU A 697 -45.14 4.44 -25.12
CA GLU A 697 -44.39 5.25 -24.17
C GLU A 697 -43.81 4.33 -23.08
N GLY A 698 -42.55 4.57 -22.70
CA GLY A 698 -41.87 3.77 -21.68
C GLY A 698 -40.84 4.59 -20.91
N ALA A 699 -40.72 4.34 -19.61
CA ALA A 699 -39.75 4.95 -18.70
C ALA A 699 -39.22 3.88 -17.74
N TYR A 700 -37.98 4.02 -17.27
CA TYR A 700 -37.36 3.00 -16.41
C TYR A 700 -36.58 3.64 -15.26
N ARG A 701 -36.34 2.85 -14.20
CA ARG A 701 -35.43 3.20 -13.10
C ARG A 701 -34.62 1.98 -12.68
N VAL A 702 -33.39 2.21 -12.23
CA VAL A 702 -32.47 1.19 -11.74
C VAL A 702 -31.87 1.69 -10.42
N GLY A 703 -32.22 1.06 -9.30
CA GLY A 703 -31.70 1.44 -7.99
C GLY A 703 -30.17 1.32 -7.87
N PRO A 704 -29.56 1.87 -6.82
CA PRO A 704 -28.16 1.59 -6.53
C PRO A 704 -27.96 0.09 -6.30
N LEU A 705 -26.82 -0.45 -6.75
CA LEU A 705 -26.36 -1.77 -6.29
C LEU A 705 -26.22 -1.74 -4.77
N ARG A 706 -26.79 -2.72 -4.08
CA ARG A 706 -26.60 -2.92 -2.64
C ARG A 706 -26.06 -4.31 -2.42
N CYS A 707 -24.95 -4.43 -1.68
CA CYS A 707 -24.38 -5.71 -1.31
C CYS A 707 -24.26 -5.81 0.21
N TYR A 708 -24.45 -7.03 0.72
CA TYR A 708 -24.69 -7.33 2.14
C TYR A 708 -23.98 -8.60 2.57
N GLY A 709 -23.52 -8.61 3.83
CA GLY A 709 -22.73 -9.70 4.38
C GLY A 709 -21.31 -9.75 3.80
N ASP A 710 -20.47 -10.61 4.39
CA ASP A 710 -19.09 -10.83 3.97
C ASP A 710 -18.81 -12.34 4.10
N LYS A 711 -18.67 -13.02 2.95
CA LYS A 711 -18.41 -14.46 2.93
C LYS A 711 -17.03 -14.80 3.49
N ASN A 712 -16.05 -13.92 3.30
CA ASN A 712 -14.65 -14.16 3.61
C ASN A 712 -14.34 -13.98 5.10
N PHE A 713 -14.93 -12.97 5.75
CA PHE A 713 -14.73 -12.69 7.17
C PHE A 713 -15.39 -13.72 8.10
N TRP A 714 -16.50 -14.34 7.67
CA TRP A 714 -17.21 -15.36 8.46
C TRP A 714 -16.67 -16.78 8.28
N ASN A 715 -16.14 -17.08 7.09
CA ASN A 715 -15.51 -18.34 6.72
C ASN A 715 -14.52 -18.86 7.78
N ALA A 716 -14.94 -19.89 8.52
CA ALA A 716 -14.21 -20.43 9.66
C ALA A 716 -14.25 -21.96 9.73
N ALA A 717 -13.25 -22.53 10.42
CA ALA A 717 -13.19 -23.95 10.75
C ALA A 717 -12.79 -24.16 12.22
N PHE A 718 -13.45 -25.12 12.87
CA PHE A 718 -13.20 -25.58 14.23
C PHE A 718 -12.52 -26.96 14.23
N PHE A 719 -11.32 -27.03 14.79
CA PHE A 719 -10.47 -28.21 14.91
C PHE A 719 -10.67 -28.83 16.30
N ASP A 720 -11.30 -30.01 16.38
CA ASP A 720 -11.71 -30.57 17.69
C ASP A 720 -10.62 -31.39 18.40
N LYS A 721 -9.62 -31.87 17.66
CA LYS A 721 -8.44 -32.61 18.14
C LYS A 721 -7.16 -32.03 17.55
N GLU A 722 -6.05 -32.22 18.26
CA GLU A 722 -4.68 -31.87 17.85
C GLU A 722 -4.16 -32.71 16.65
N THR A 723 -4.96 -33.64 16.12
CA THR A 723 -4.68 -34.44 14.92
C THR A 723 -5.56 -34.08 13.72
N SER A 724 -6.39 -33.04 13.86
CA SER A 724 -7.33 -32.59 12.82
C SER A 724 -6.69 -31.49 11.97
N TYR A 725 -6.89 -31.56 10.65
CA TYR A 725 -6.26 -30.61 9.73
C TYR A 725 -7.03 -30.43 8.41
N LEU A 726 -6.93 -29.25 7.82
CA LEU A 726 -7.31 -28.99 6.44
C LEU A 726 -6.05 -28.99 5.57
N HIS A 727 -6.19 -29.36 4.28
CA HIS A 727 -5.10 -29.26 3.32
C HIS A 727 -5.54 -28.63 2.00
N PHE A 728 -4.66 -27.84 1.41
CA PHE A 728 -4.89 -27.06 0.19
C PHE A 728 -3.73 -27.29 -0.81
N PRO A 729 -3.82 -26.81 -2.06
CA PRO A 729 -2.68 -26.77 -2.98
C PRO A 729 -1.46 -26.07 -2.36
N THR A 730 -0.28 -26.29 -2.93
CA THR A 730 0.96 -25.61 -2.55
C THR A 730 0.80 -24.10 -2.60
N PHE A 731 1.28 -23.40 -1.58
CA PHE A 731 1.27 -21.93 -1.56
C PHE A 731 2.35 -21.37 -2.50
N HIS A 732 1.98 -20.41 -3.35
CA HIS A 732 2.86 -19.76 -4.31
C HIS A 732 3.18 -18.32 -3.86
N GLY A 733 4.10 -18.21 -2.89
CA GLY A 733 4.57 -16.94 -2.31
C GLY A 733 6.07 -16.73 -2.45
N GLU A 734 6.60 -16.88 -3.67
CA GLU A 734 8.05 -16.94 -3.92
C GLU A 734 8.80 -15.70 -3.43
N LEU A 735 8.39 -14.50 -3.84
CA LEU A 735 9.06 -13.23 -3.52
C LEU A 735 8.36 -12.46 -2.38
N SER A 736 7.04 -12.60 -2.28
CA SER A 736 6.20 -12.04 -1.22
C SER A 736 5.17 -13.07 -0.74
N ALA A 737 4.94 -13.06 0.57
CA ALA A 737 4.03 -13.92 1.30
C ALA A 737 3.34 -13.12 2.42
N ASP A 738 2.15 -12.60 2.13
CA ASP A 738 1.21 -12.05 3.12
C ASP A 738 0.25 -13.14 3.58
N ILE A 739 0.26 -13.42 4.88
CA ILE A 739 -0.55 -14.45 5.53
C ILE A 739 -1.33 -13.79 6.67
N SER A 740 -2.65 -13.70 6.55
CA SER A 740 -3.51 -13.17 7.62
C SER A 740 -4.64 -14.14 7.99
N PHE A 741 -4.97 -14.18 9.28
CA PHE A 741 -6.09 -14.96 9.82
C PHE A 741 -6.49 -14.47 11.22
N LEU A 742 -7.64 -14.92 11.69
CA LEU A 742 -7.98 -14.87 13.12
C LEU A 742 -7.99 -16.28 13.71
N PHE A 743 -7.51 -16.43 14.94
CA PHE A 743 -7.58 -17.68 15.70
C PHE A 743 -8.30 -17.51 17.03
N LYS A 744 -8.81 -18.61 17.58
CA LYS A 744 -9.35 -18.70 18.94
C LYS A 744 -9.04 -20.06 19.54
N THR A 745 -8.44 -20.12 20.72
CA THR A 745 -8.05 -21.39 21.35
C THR A 745 -8.13 -21.37 22.88
N THR A 746 -8.03 -22.56 23.48
CA THR A 746 -7.74 -22.80 24.90
C THR A 746 -6.44 -23.58 25.12
N SER A 747 -5.82 -24.10 24.04
CA SER A 747 -4.52 -24.79 24.10
C SER A 747 -3.37 -23.78 24.22
N SER A 748 -2.33 -24.13 24.98
CA SER A 748 -1.14 -23.30 25.19
C SER A 748 -0.03 -23.48 24.15
N SER A 749 -0.27 -24.26 23.09
CA SER A 749 0.65 -24.44 21.96
C SER A 749 -0.07 -25.10 20.78
N GLY A 750 0.35 -24.84 19.53
CA GLY A 750 -0.09 -25.58 18.35
C GLY A 750 0.24 -24.88 17.01
N VAL A 751 0.49 -25.67 15.97
CA VAL A 751 0.81 -25.16 14.62
C VAL A 751 -0.45 -24.68 13.89
N PHE A 752 -0.50 -23.41 13.48
CA PHE A 752 -1.64 -22.87 12.72
C PHE A 752 -1.58 -23.31 11.26
N LEU A 753 -0.42 -23.15 10.62
CA LEU A 753 -0.20 -23.51 9.21
C LEU A 753 1.25 -23.90 8.93
N GLU A 754 1.44 -24.79 7.95
CA GLU A 754 2.74 -25.30 7.50
C GLU A 754 2.70 -25.62 5.99
N ASN A 755 3.70 -25.16 5.23
CA ASN A 755 4.02 -25.66 3.89
C ASN A 755 5.53 -25.92 3.81
N LEU A 756 5.92 -27.05 3.21
CA LEU A 756 7.31 -27.49 3.10
C LEU A 756 7.80 -27.46 1.64
N GLY A 757 9.12 -27.34 1.47
CA GLY A 757 9.88 -27.51 0.24
C GLY A 757 10.94 -28.62 0.36
N ILE A 758 12.03 -28.53 -0.40
CA ILE A 758 13.17 -29.48 -0.31
C ILE A 758 14.13 -29.12 0.85
N LYS A 759 14.30 -27.83 1.09
CA LYS A 759 15.00 -27.23 2.25
C LYS A 759 14.11 -26.19 2.90
N ASP A 760 13.57 -25.34 2.03
CA ASP A 760 12.62 -24.28 2.26
C ASP A 760 11.41 -24.75 3.07
N PHE A 761 10.85 -23.86 3.88
CA PHE A 761 9.56 -24.05 4.53
C PHE A 761 8.96 -22.71 4.95
N ILE A 762 7.67 -22.72 5.29
CA ILE A 762 6.99 -21.61 5.95
C ILE A 762 6.00 -22.17 6.97
N ARG A 763 6.07 -21.69 8.22
CA ARG A 763 5.20 -22.13 9.32
C ARG A 763 4.85 -20.96 10.25
N ILE A 764 3.60 -20.93 10.72
CA ILE A 764 3.16 -20.06 11.82
C ILE A 764 2.58 -20.94 12.93
N GLU A 765 3.04 -20.74 14.16
CA GLU A 765 2.64 -21.53 15.34
C GLU A 765 2.46 -20.69 16.60
N LEU A 766 1.60 -21.17 17.50
CA LEU A 766 1.55 -20.75 18.89
C LEU A 766 2.58 -21.60 19.65
N SER A 767 3.72 -21.03 20.01
CA SER A 767 4.81 -21.74 20.69
C SER A 767 4.55 -21.87 22.20
N SER A 768 3.93 -20.85 22.79
CA SER A 768 3.51 -20.81 24.20
C SER A 768 2.14 -20.14 24.35
N SER A 769 1.58 -20.10 25.56
CA SER A 769 0.32 -19.39 25.80
C SER A 769 0.39 -17.87 25.57
N THR A 770 1.59 -17.28 25.44
CA THR A 770 1.80 -15.84 25.20
C THR A 770 2.61 -15.53 23.93
N GLU A 771 3.29 -16.50 23.32
CA GLU A 771 4.18 -16.28 22.18
C GLU A 771 3.62 -16.89 20.88
N VAL A 772 3.59 -16.09 19.82
CA VAL A 772 3.37 -16.53 18.44
C VAL A 772 4.69 -16.44 17.67
N LEU A 773 5.00 -17.49 16.92
CA LEU A 773 6.21 -17.65 16.14
C LEU A 773 5.88 -17.79 14.64
N PHE A 774 6.50 -16.96 13.82
CA PHE A 774 6.58 -17.10 12.37
C PHE A 774 7.99 -17.60 12.02
N SER A 775 8.10 -18.70 11.28
CA SER A 775 9.39 -19.31 10.93
C SER A 775 9.42 -19.76 9.48
N PHE A 776 10.55 -19.57 8.81
CA PHE A 776 10.73 -19.91 7.40
C PHE A 776 12.20 -20.15 7.03
N ASP A 777 12.43 -20.86 5.93
CA ASP A 777 13.74 -20.93 5.25
C ASP A 777 13.49 -20.77 3.74
N VAL A 778 14.43 -20.13 3.06
CA VAL A 778 14.45 -19.88 1.60
C VAL A 778 15.76 -20.36 0.95
N GLY A 779 16.52 -21.22 1.65
CA GLY A 779 17.86 -21.67 1.26
C GLY A 779 19.02 -20.93 1.93
N ASN A 780 18.74 -19.86 2.69
CA ASN A 780 19.74 -19.12 3.49
C ASN A 780 19.95 -19.72 4.90
N GLY A 781 19.09 -20.63 5.33
CA GLY A 781 18.97 -21.10 6.72
C GLY A 781 17.71 -20.54 7.40
N PRO A 782 17.22 -21.19 8.47
CA PRO A 782 15.96 -20.83 9.11
C PRO A 782 16.03 -19.47 9.79
N LEU A 783 15.01 -18.65 9.56
CA LEU A 783 14.76 -17.37 10.20
C LEU A 783 13.46 -17.43 11.01
N GLU A 784 13.40 -16.66 12.08
CA GLU A 784 12.28 -16.60 13.01
C GLU A 784 11.89 -15.15 13.32
N VAL A 785 10.58 -14.88 13.41
CA VAL A 785 10.00 -13.64 13.92
C VAL A 785 9.03 -14.00 15.04
N ARG A 786 9.20 -13.39 16.22
CA ARG A 786 8.47 -13.74 17.45
C ARG A 786 7.73 -12.52 17.99
N VAL A 787 6.51 -12.71 18.47
CA VAL A 787 5.76 -11.69 19.22
C VAL A 787 5.24 -12.31 20.51
N GLU A 788 5.58 -11.70 21.65
CA GLU A 788 5.09 -12.07 22.98
C GLU A 788 4.01 -11.08 23.45
N ALA A 789 2.84 -11.60 23.80
CA ALA A 789 1.72 -10.83 24.34
C ALA A 789 1.75 -10.79 25.87
N SER A 790 1.38 -9.64 26.45
CA SER A 790 1.33 -9.42 27.91
C SER A 790 0.21 -10.18 28.63
N ILE A 791 -0.67 -10.86 27.87
CA ILE A 791 -1.86 -11.58 28.34
C ILE A 791 -1.92 -12.92 27.58
N PRO A 792 -2.28 -14.05 28.23
CA PRO A 792 -2.41 -15.33 27.53
C PRO A 792 -3.44 -15.32 26.38
N LEU A 793 -3.01 -15.80 25.22
CA LEU A 793 -3.73 -15.87 23.95
C LEU A 793 -4.67 -17.09 23.84
N ASN A 794 -4.73 -17.89 24.90
CA ASN A 794 -5.60 -19.07 25.02
C ASN A 794 -6.82 -18.79 25.92
N ASP A 795 -7.30 -17.55 25.92
CA ASP A 795 -8.43 -17.06 26.73
C ASP A 795 -9.82 -17.38 26.14
N ASN A 796 -9.89 -18.08 25.01
CA ASN A 796 -11.09 -18.36 24.22
C ASN A 796 -11.77 -17.10 23.63
N ARG A 797 -10.98 -16.10 23.20
CA ARG A 797 -11.39 -15.00 22.31
C ARG A 797 -10.70 -15.07 20.95
N TRP A 798 -11.11 -14.18 20.05
CA TRP A 798 -10.51 -14.04 18.72
C TRP A 798 -9.30 -13.10 18.75
N HIS A 799 -8.13 -13.65 18.44
CA HIS A 799 -6.90 -12.90 18.15
C HIS A 799 -6.66 -12.83 16.64
N ARG A 800 -6.06 -11.75 16.14
CA ARG A 800 -5.66 -11.57 14.73
C ARG A 800 -4.14 -11.79 14.59
N VAL A 801 -3.75 -12.60 13.61
CA VAL A 801 -2.36 -12.74 13.17
C VAL A 801 -2.26 -12.22 11.74
N HIS A 802 -1.22 -11.44 11.48
CA HIS A 802 -0.80 -11.07 10.13
C HIS A 802 0.73 -11.14 10.07
N ALA A 803 1.23 -11.92 9.13
CA ALA A 803 2.64 -12.15 8.91
C ALA A 803 2.95 -11.84 7.44
N GLU A 804 3.91 -10.96 7.22
CA GLU A 804 4.39 -10.59 5.88
C GLU A 804 5.83 -11.06 5.74
N ARG A 805 6.18 -11.74 4.65
CA ARG A 805 7.58 -11.95 4.27
C ARG A 805 7.77 -11.45 2.85
N ASN A 806 8.72 -10.55 2.65
CA ASN A 806 9.07 -9.99 1.35
C ASN A 806 10.59 -10.15 1.09
N VAL A 807 11.10 -9.55 0.01
CA VAL A 807 12.52 -9.65 -0.38
C VAL A 807 13.49 -8.82 0.48
N LYS A 808 13.00 -8.08 1.48
CA LYS A 808 13.78 -7.17 2.32
C LYS A 808 13.61 -7.44 3.82
N GLU A 809 12.44 -7.87 4.27
CA GLU A 809 12.17 -8.21 5.67
C GLU A 809 11.07 -9.28 5.78
N ALA A 810 11.00 -9.91 6.95
CA ALA A 810 9.80 -10.58 7.42
C ALA A 810 9.27 -9.85 8.66
N SER A 811 7.95 -9.74 8.77
CA SER A 811 7.25 -9.13 9.90
C SER A 811 6.17 -10.05 10.46
N LEU A 812 5.86 -9.89 11.75
CA LEU A 812 4.77 -10.56 12.44
C LEU A 812 4.05 -9.55 13.31
N ARG A 813 2.73 -9.46 13.15
CA ARG A 813 1.83 -8.64 13.97
C ARG A 813 0.76 -9.51 14.61
N LEU A 814 0.51 -9.25 15.90
CA LEU A 814 -0.48 -9.93 16.72
C LEU A 814 -1.41 -8.88 17.33
N ASP A 815 -2.70 -8.99 17.05
CA ASP A 815 -3.71 -7.98 17.39
C ASP A 815 -3.25 -6.55 17.02
N ASP A 816 -3.37 -5.60 17.96
CA ASP A 816 -2.92 -4.21 17.83
C ASP A 816 -1.50 -3.97 18.41
N LEU A 817 -0.73 -5.04 18.68
CA LEU A 817 0.66 -4.91 19.13
C LEU A 817 1.57 -4.38 18.02
N PRO A 818 2.70 -3.72 18.36
CA PRO A 818 3.73 -3.37 17.37
C PRO A 818 4.22 -4.62 16.62
N ALA A 819 4.39 -4.51 15.31
CA ALA A 819 4.92 -5.61 14.51
C ALA A 819 6.40 -5.85 14.85
N ALA A 820 6.77 -7.09 15.12
CA ALA A 820 8.16 -7.52 15.13
C ALA A 820 8.66 -7.67 13.69
N THR A 821 9.93 -7.36 13.44
CA THR A 821 10.54 -7.39 12.10
C THR A 821 11.93 -8.01 12.14
N GLN A 822 12.27 -8.78 11.11
CA GLN A 822 13.59 -9.38 10.87
C GLN A 822 14.04 -9.01 9.45
N GLU A 823 15.14 -8.27 9.31
CA GLU A 823 15.71 -7.94 8.00
C GLU A 823 16.18 -9.21 7.26
N ALA A 824 15.99 -9.24 5.94
CA ALA A 824 16.52 -10.27 5.07
C ALA A 824 17.99 -9.96 4.67
N PRO A 825 18.83 -10.98 4.39
CA PRO A 825 20.19 -10.77 3.90
C PRO A 825 20.24 -9.90 2.62
N ALA A 826 21.14 -8.93 2.59
CA ALA A 826 21.28 -7.98 1.47
C ALA A 826 21.65 -8.66 0.13
N ASP A 827 22.33 -9.81 0.19
CA ASP A 827 22.58 -10.71 -0.93
C ASP A 827 22.35 -12.16 -0.43
N GLY A 828 21.64 -12.99 -1.19
CA GLY A 828 21.26 -14.35 -0.79
C GLY A 828 20.17 -14.95 -1.69
N HIS A 829 19.62 -16.09 -1.28
CA HIS A 829 18.42 -16.66 -1.89
C HIS A 829 17.19 -15.80 -1.58
N ILE A 830 16.26 -15.65 -2.53
CA ILE A 830 15.06 -14.79 -2.35
C ILE A 830 13.74 -15.44 -2.79
N HIS A 831 13.72 -16.50 -3.60
CA HIS A 831 12.48 -17.22 -3.88
C HIS A 831 12.25 -18.33 -2.83
N LEU A 832 11.04 -18.39 -2.27
CA LEU A 832 10.57 -19.44 -1.37
C LEU A 832 10.04 -20.63 -2.18
N GLN A 833 10.82 -21.72 -2.29
CA GLN A 833 10.54 -22.84 -3.20
C GLN A 833 9.82 -24.02 -2.50
N LEU A 834 8.51 -23.88 -2.36
CA LEU A 834 7.62 -24.87 -1.74
C LEU A 834 7.20 -25.99 -2.70
N ASN A 835 6.97 -27.20 -2.18
CA ASN A 835 6.57 -28.36 -2.98
C ASN A 835 5.52 -29.29 -2.31
N SER A 836 5.28 -29.17 -1.00
CA SER A 836 4.20 -29.91 -0.33
C SER A 836 2.85 -29.23 -0.56
N GLN A 837 1.77 -29.94 -0.25
CA GLN A 837 0.49 -29.30 0.04
C GLN A 837 0.64 -28.34 1.23
N LEU A 838 -0.18 -27.30 1.26
CA LEU A 838 -0.35 -26.44 2.44
C LEU A 838 -1.24 -27.15 3.46
N PHE A 839 -0.80 -27.22 4.71
CA PHE A 839 -1.56 -27.79 5.82
C PHE A 839 -1.96 -26.72 6.83
N ILE A 840 -3.22 -26.74 7.26
CA ILE A 840 -3.78 -25.88 8.31
C ILE A 840 -4.18 -26.77 9.48
N GLY A 841 -3.65 -26.53 10.68
CA GLY A 841 -3.85 -27.33 11.88
C GLY A 841 -2.69 -28.28 12.22
N THR A 842 -2.18 -29.07 11.25
CA THR A 842 -0.89 -29.82 11.23
C THR A 842 -0.94 -30.93 10.17
N ALA A 843 0.18 -31.40 9.64
CA ALA A 843 0.26 -32.78 9.11
C ALA A 843 1.59 -33.48 9.45
N SER A 844 2.26 -32.99 10.50
CA SER A 844 3.63 -33.34 10.88
C SER A 844 3.67 -34.09 12.22
N ARG A 845 4.88 -34.41 12.71
CA ARG A 845 5.09 -34.99 14.06
C ARG A 845 4.96 -33.96 15.20
N GLN A 846 4.54 -32.73 14.89
CA GLN A 846 4.37 -31.64 15.84
C GLN A 846 2.96 -31.61 16.44
N LYS A 847 2.77 -30.87 17.54
CA LYS A 847 1.45 -30.66 18.15
C LYS A 847 0.55 -29.86 17.21
N GLY A 848 -0.56 -30.43 16.79
CA GLY A 848 -1.53 -29.70 15.99
C GLY A 848 -2.35 -28.70 16.78
N PHE A 849 -2.83 -27.67 16.09
CA PHE A 849 -3.74 -26.68 16.65
C PHE A 849 -5.11 -27.29 16.97
N ARG A 850 -5.72 -26.78 18.05
CA ARG A 850 -7.06 -27.12 18.51
C ARG A 850 -7.78 -25.84 18.90
N GLY A 851 -8.99 -25.62 18.40
CA GLY A 851 -9.65 -24.32 18.45
C GLY A 851 -10.23 -23.93 17.10
N CYS A 852 -10.36 -22.64 16.82
CA CYS A 852 -10.88 -22.13 15.54
C CYS A 852 -9.83 -21.31 14.77
N ILE A 853 -9.88 -21.40 13.44
CA ILE A 853 -9.22 -20.46 12.50
C ILE A 853 -10.31 -19.88 11.59
N ARG A 854 -10.22 -18.60 11.24
CA ARG A 854 -11.21 -17.85 10.44
C ARG A 854 -10.55 -16.81 9.55
N SER A 855 -11.16 -16.54 8.40
CA SER A 855 -10.72 -15.51 7.44
C SER A 855 -9.26 -15.69 7.02
N LEU A 856 -8.84 -16.94 6.77
CA LEU A 856 -7.48 -17.25 6.34
C LEU A 856 -7.25 -16.79 4.90
N GLN A 857 -6.24 -15.94 4.73
CA GLN A 857 -5.84 -15.33 3.47
C GLN A 857 -4.36 -15.55 3.21
N LEU A 858 -4.02 -15.68 1.92
CA LEU A 858 -2.67 -15.84 1.41
C LEU A 858 -2.50 -15.01 0.14
N ASN A 859 -1.67 -13.97 0.16
CA ASN A 859 -1.48 -13.02 -0.96
C ASN A 859 -2.83 -12.54 -1.53
N GLY A 860 -3.73 -12.06 -0.65
CA GLY A 860 -5.09 -11.62 -0.96
C GLY A 860 -6.13 -12.74 -1.22
N LEU A 861 -5.70 -13.97 -1.52
CA LEU A 861 -6.61 -15.09 -1.78
C LEU A 861 -7.18 -15.66 -0.46
N THR A 862 -8.48 -15.52 -0.24
CA THR A 862 -9.18 -16.18 0.88
C THR A 862 -9.37 -17.67 0.60
N LEU A 863 -8.89 -18.54 1.50
CA LEU A 863 -9.10 -19.99 1.40
C LEU A 863 -10.44 -20.40 2.02
N ASP A 864 -11.30 -21.10 1.29
CA ASP A 864 -12.60 -21.57 1.80
C ASP A 864 -12.41 -22.71 2.82
N LEU A 865 -12.49 -22.35 4.11
CA LEU A 865 -12.36 -23.25 5.25
C LEU A 865 -13.67 -23.98 5.53
N GLU A 866 -14.82 -23.35 5.32
CA GLU A 866 -16.14 -23.94 5.57
C GLU A 866 -16.42 -25.11 4.62
N GLU A 867 -16.29 -24.95 3.31
CA GLU A 867 -16.50 -26.04 2.36
C GLU A 867 -15.47 -27.16 2.56
N ARG A 868 -14.21 -26.81 2.92
CA ARG A 868 -13.17 -27.81 3.19
C ARG A 868 -13.43 -28.59 4.48
N ALA A 869 -13.95 -27.93 5.53
CA ALA A 869 -14.28 -28.58 6.80
C ALA A 869 -15.46 -29.56 6.69
N LYS A 870 -16.46 -29.29 5.85
CA LYS A 870 -17.61 -30.20 5.64
C LYS A 870 -17.21 -31.62 5.20
N ILE A 871 -16.06 -31.76 4.53
CA ILE A 871 -15.57 -33.04 4.00
C ILE A 871 -14.38 -33.63 4.78
N THR A 872 -13.96 -33.01 5.89
CA THR A 872 -12.77 -33.40 6.66
C THR A 872 -13.13 -33.92 8.06
N PRO A 873 -12.83 -35.19 8.40
CA PRO A 873 -13.05 -35.72 9.75
C PRO A 873 -12.26 -34.97 10.84
N GLY A 874 -12.94 -34.61 11.94
CA GLY A 874 -12.35 -33.90 13.09
C GLY A 874 -12.25 -32.37 12.94
N VAL A 875 -12.62 -31.84 11.77
CA VAL A 875 -12.84 -30.41 11.57
C VAL A 875 -14.35 -30.17 11.36
N ARG A 876 -14.86 -29.03 11.80
CA ARG A 876 -16.27 -28.61 11.60
C ARG A 876 -16.33 -27.21 11.01
N PRO A 877 -17.28 -26.91 10.10
CA PRO A 877 -17.46 -25.56 9.56
C PRO A 877 -18.00 -24.60 10.63
N GLY A 878 -17.63 -23.33 10.54
CA GLY A 878 -17.98 -22.29 11.49
C GLY A 878 -17.20 -22.37 12.81
N CYS A 879 -17.49 -21.44 13.73
CA CYS A 879 -16.91 -21.43 15.08
C CYS A 879 -17.85 -20.73 16.07
N PRO A 880 -18.50 -21.46 17.01
CA PRO A 880 -19.45 -20.87 17.95
C PRO A 880 -18.75 -20.04 19.04
N GLY A 881 -19.50 -19.16 19.69
CA GLY A 881 -19.02 -18.27 20.74
C GLY A 881 -18.47 -16.97 20.17
N HIS A 882 -19.34 -16.17 19.57
CA HIS A 882 -19.07 -14.81 19.12
C HIS A 882 -19.29 -13.80 20.25
N CYS A 883 -20.35 -13.95 21.05
CA CYS A 883 -20.65 -13.05 22.17
C CYS A 883 -19.59 -13.06 23.29
N SER A 884 -18.76 -14.11 23.43
CA SER A 884 -17.65 -14.11 24.40
C SER A 884 -16.50 -13.17 24.00
N SER A 885 -16.35 -12.89 22.70
CA SER A 885 -15.33 -11.99 22.16
C SER A 885 -15.87 -10.58 21.93
N TYR A 886 -17.13 -10.45 21.49
CA TYR A 886 -17.70 -9.19 21.00
C TYR A 886 -18.83 -8.62 21.85
N GLY A 887 -19.27 -9.29 22.93
CA GLY A 887 -20.40 -8.85 23.75
C GLY A 887 -20.22 -7.48 24.40
N SER A 888 -18.98 -7.05 24.64
CA SER A 888 -18.63 -5.71 25.12
C SER A 888 -18.92 -4.58 24.13
N LEU A 889 -19.10 -4.88 22.84
CA LEU A 889 -19.53 -3.90 21.84
C LEU A 889 -21.01 -3.53 21.96
N CYS A 890 -21.81 -4.27 22.75
CA CYS A 890 -23.19 -3.92 23.03
C CYS A 890 -23.26 -2.89 24.18
N GLN A 891 -23.36 -1.61 23.82
CA GLN A 891 -23.37 -0.50 24.77
C GLN A 891 -24.75 -0.31 25.43
N ASN A 892 -24.83 0.55 26.45
CA ASN A 892 -26.08 1.02 27.05
C ASN A 892 -27.09 -0.10 27.42
N HIS A 893 -26.60 -1.16 28.08
CA HIS A 893 -27.37 -2.34 28.48
C HIS A 893 -27.99 -3.15 27.33
N GLY A 894 -27.50 -3.00 26.09
CA GLY A 894 -27.84 -3.88 24.98
C GLY A 894 -27.38 -5.32 25.22
N ARG A 895 -28.25 -6.30 24.95
CA ARG A 895 -27.95 -7.72 25.17
C ARG A 895 -27.26 -8.32 23.95
N CYS A 896 -26.09 -8.92 24.10
CA CYS A 896 -25.48 -9.68 23.01
C CYS A 896 -26.32 -10.95 22.70
N VAL A 897 -26.67 -11.14 21.44
CA VAL A 897 -27.37 -12.33 20.92
C VAL A 897 -26.48 -13.01 19.88
N GLU A 898 -26.17 -14.28 20.13
CA GLU A 898 -25.37 -15.16 19.28
C GLU A 898 -26.09 -15.45 17.95
N ARG A 899 -25.35 -15.53 16.83
CA ARG A 899 -25.86 -15.93 15.51
C ARG A 899 -24.98 -17.06 14.93
N PRO A 900 -25.48 -17.86 13.96
CA PRO A 900 -24.65 -18.87 13.28
C PRO A 900 -23.44 -18.28 12.55
N LYS A 901 -23.55 -17.02 12.12
CA LYS A 901 -22.46 -16.15 11.67
C LYS A 901 -22.52 -14.86 12.49
N GLY A 902 -21.65 -14.73 13.48
CA GLY A 902 -21.47 -13.51 14.25
C GLY A 902 -22.43 -13.28 15.41
N PHE A 903 -22.74 -12.01 15.67
CA PHE A 903 -23.56 -11.58 16.80
C PHE A 903 -24.41 -10.35 16.44
N SER A 904 -25.44 -10.10 17.23
CA SER A 904 -26.26 -8.89 17.15
C SER A 904 -26.58 -8.36 18.55
N CYS A 905 -26.46 -7.05 18.77
CA CYS A 905 -26.91 -6.43 20.01
C CYS A 905 -28.43 -6.21 19.97
N ASP A 906 -29.16 -6.91 20.84
CA ASP A 906 -30.56 -6.65 21.11
C ASP A 906 -30.69 -5.42 22.01
N CYS A 907 -31.12 -4.31 21.40
CA CYS A 907 -31.37 -3.05 22.09
C CYS A 907 -32.80 -2.93 22.61
N SER A 908 -33.67 -3.94 22.49
CA SER A 908 -35.13 -3.77 22.68
C SER A 908 -35.51 -3.19 24.06
N LEU A 909 -34.78 -3.56 25.11
CA LEU A 909 -35.00 -3.12 26.49
C LEU A 909 -34.25 -1.83 26.89
N SER A 910 -33.42 -1.25 25.99
CA SER A 910 -32.70 0.01 26.25
C SER A 910 -33.31 1.19 25.48
N ALA A 911 -33.10 2.41 25.98
CA ALA A 911 -33.56 3.64 25.30
C ALA A 911 -32.72 4.04 24.07
N TYR A 912 -31.83 3.17 23.61
CA TYR A 912 -30.87 3.40 22.52
C TYR A 912 -31.13 2.46 21.33
N THR A 913 -30.49 2.75 20.19
CA THR A 913 -30.64 2.05 18.90
C THR A 913 -29.30 1.94 18.16
N GLY A 914 -29.32 1.44 16.92
CA GLY A 914 -28.11 1.16 16.13
C GLY A 914 -27.48 -0.19 16.45
N ALA A 915 -26.57 -0.66 15.60
CA ALA A 915 -26.01 -2.01 15.65
C ALA A 915 -25.32 -2.39 16.98
N PHE A 916 -24.90 -1.39 17.75
CA PHE A 916 -24.19 -1.51 19.02
C PHE A 916 -24.94 -0.86 20.20
N CYS A 917 -26.23 -0.53 20.02
CA CYS A 917 -27.06 0.20 20.99
C CYS A 917 -26.46 1.54 21.46
N ASN A 918 -25.74 2.22 20.55
CA ASN A 918 -25.01 3.46 20.81
C ASN A 918 -25.70 4.73 20.28
N ARG A 919 -26.75 4.61 19.46
CA ARG A 919 -27.52 5.74 18.93
C ARG A 919 -28.64 6.11 19.89
N GLU A 920 -28.46 7.21 20.62
CA GLU A 920 -29.49 7.81 21.49
C GLU A 920 -30.80 8.07 20.72
N VAL A 921 -31.93 7.63 21.28
CA VAL A 921 -33.24 7.97 20.76
C VAL A 921 -33.71 9.28 21.40
N SER A 922 -34.04 10.27 20.57
CA SER A 922 -34.44 11.61 21.02
C SER A 922 -35.60 12.18 20.21
N GLY A 923 -36.48 12.89 20.89
CA GLY A 923 -37.69 13.49 20.33
C GLY A 923 -37.82 14.96 20.72
N SER A 924 -38.22 15.78 19.75
CA SER A 924 -38.60 17.17 19.96
C SER A 924 -40.08 17.27 20.34
N PHE A 925 -40.35 18.06 21.36
CA PHE A 925 -41.69 18.27 21.93
C PHE A 925 -42.06 19.76 21.83
N LYS A 926 -43.35 20.02 21.56
CA LYS A 926 -43.97 21.34 21.65
C LYS A 926 -45.02 21.28 22.77
N SER A 927 -45.47 22.44 23.28
CA SER A 927 -46.50 22.53 24.32
C SER A 927 -47.81 21.75 24.06
N GLY A 928 -48.13 21.44 22.80
CA GLY A 928 -49.26 20.59 22.40
C GLY A 928 -48.95 19.09 22.24
N THR A 929 -47.71 18.65 22.49
CA THR A 929 -47.26 17.27 22.30
C THR A 929 -47.40 16.46 23.59
N SER A 930 -48.03 15.29 23.48
CA SER A 930 -48.18 14.28 24.53
C SER A 930 -47.78 12.91 23.98
N VAL A 931 -47.01 12.16 24.76
CA VAL A 931 -46.73 10.74 24.49
C VAL A 931 -47.15 9.96 25.73
N SER A 932 -48.20 9.16 25.60
CA SER A 932 -48.73 8.31 26.68
C SER A 932 -48.38 6.85 26.40
N TYR A 933 -47.95 6.15 27.45
CA TYR A 933 -47.64 4.73 27.46
C TYR A 933 -48.52 4.05 28.52
N THR A 934 -49.44 3.20 28.09
CA THR A 934 -50.38 2.51 28.99
C THR A 934 -49.85 1.14 29.35
N PHE A 935 -49.67 0.86 30.64
CA PHE A 935 -49.30 -0.47 31.10
C PHE A 935 -50.53 -1.38 30.97
N LYS A 936 -50.43 -2.43 30.13
CA LYS A 936 -51.56 -3.34 29.86
C LYS A 936 -51.85 -4.20 31.07
N GLU A 937 -53.14 -4.30 31.44
CA GLU A 937 -53.61 -5.33 32.37
C GLU A 937 -53.36 -6.73 31.78
N PRO A 938 -52.97 -7.72 32.60
CA PRO A 938 -52.92 -9.12 32.17
C PRO A 938 -54.35 -9.69 32.08
N TYR A 939 -54.92 -9.70 30.88
CA TYR A 939 -56.28 -10.19 30.66
C TYR A 939 -56.34 -11.73 30.59
N GLU A 940 -57.01 -12.33 31.57
CA GLU A 940 -57.36 -13.76 31.62
C GLU A 940 -58.27 -14.19 30.45
N LEU A 941 -58.20 -15.46 30.07
CA LEU A 941 -58.86 -15.99 28.85
C LEU A 941 -59.99 -16.98 29.16
N ASN A 942 -61.17 -16.74 28.58
CA ASN A 942 -62.32 -17.66 28.45
C ASN A 942 -63.09 -18.13 29.72
N ARG A 943 -64.05 -17.29 30.13
CA ARG A 943 -65.52 -17.53 30.15
C ARG A 943 -66.13 -18.74 30.94
N ASN A 944 -67.32 -18.46 31.50
CA ASN A 944 -68.39 -19.40 31.93
C ASN A 944 -68.29 -20.08 33.31
N SER A 945 -68.57 -19.34 34.39
CA SER A 945 -69.54 -19.80 35.41
C SER A 945 -70.21 -18.60 36.09
N SER A 946 -71.31 -18.82 36.84
CA SER A 946 -72.19 -17.75 37.33
C SER A 946 -72.01 -17.46 38.83
N THR A 947 -71.10 -16.55 39.15
CA THR A 947 -70.91 -15.97 40.50
C THR A 947 -70.64 -14.46 40.39
N LEU A 948 -70.92 -13.70 41.46
CA LEU A 948 -70.64 -12.27 41.50
C LEU A 948 -69.11 -12.01 41.52
N PRO A 949 -68.62 -10.96 40.86
CA PRO A 949 -67.20 -10.62 40.88
C PRO A 949 -66.80 -10.00 42.23
N SER A 950 -66.14 -10.79 43.07
CA SER A 950 -65.37 -10.28 44.21
C SER A 950 -64.03 -9.72 43.73
N SER A 951 -63.76 -8.45 43.99
CA SER A 951 -62.56 -7.74 43.52
C SER A 951 -61.28 -8.22 44.21
N ILE A 952 -60.39 -8.88 43.46
CA ILE A 952 -58.96 -8.99 43.77
C ILE A 952 -58.21 -8.77 42.45
N TYR A 953 -57.54 -7.63 42.32
CA TYR A 953 -56.59 -7.41 41.23
C TYR A 953 -55.29 -8.16 41.53
N SER A 954 -54.61 -8.67 40.50
CA SER A 954 -53.25 -9.21 40.65
C SER A 954 -52.26 -8.04 40.72
N ASP A 955 -51.70 -7.77 41.90
CA ASP A 955 -50.78 -6.65 42.11
C ASP A 955 -49.49 -6.80 41.30
N MET A 956 -49.40 -6.05 40.20
CA MET A 956 -48.14 -5.78 39.51
C MET A 956 -47.43 -4.65 40.25
N THR A 957 -46.62 -5.01 41.24
CA THR A 957 -45.86 -4.09 42.11
C THR A 957 -44.66 -3.46 41.38
N LEU A 958 -44.96 -2.53 40.46
CA LEU A 958 -43.98 -1.75 39.70
C LEU A 958 -43.29 -0.68 40.57
N ARG A 959 -42.44 -1.15 41.50
CA ARG A 959 -41.44 -0.32 42.19
C ARG A 959 -40.65 0.46 41.14
N ALA A 960 -40.50 1.77 41.32
CA ALA A 960 -39.80 2.66 40.39
C ALA A 960 -38.26 2.58 40.58
N GLU A 961 -37.71 1.37 40.43
CA GLU A 961 -36.32 1.02 40.75
C GLU A 961 -35.29 1.84 39.97
N ASN A 962 -35.57 2.18 38.70
CA ASN A 962 -34.66 2.94 37.85
C ASN A 962 -35.44 3.79 36.83
N ILE A 963 -35.33 5.12 36.95
CA ILE A 963 -35.82 6.08 35.97
C ILE A 963 -34.63 6.89 35.47
N SER A 964 -34.42 6.94 34.15
CA SER A 964 -33.46 7.87 33.56
C SER A 964 -34.01 8.56 32.33
N LEU A 965 -33.67 9.84 32.18
CA LEU A 965 -34.00 10.65 31.02
C LEU A 965 -32.97 11.76 30.84
N SER A 966 -32.69 12.10 29.59
CA SER A 966 -31.93 13.28 29.22
C SER A 966 -32.88 14.33 28.65
N PHE A 967 -32.65 15.61 28.96
CA PHE A 967 -33.54 16.69 28.55
C PHE A 967 -32.80 17.99 28.22
N ARG A 968 -33.44 18.81 27.37
CA ARG A 968 -33.00 20.15 27.01
C ARG A 968 -34.22 21.05 26.84
N THR A 969 -34.34 22.07 27.67
CA THR A 969 -35.43 23.06 27.60
C THR A 969 -34.97 24.43 28.12
N SER A 970 -35.68 25.48 27.70
CA SER A 970 -35.64 26.82 28.28
C SER A 970 -36.97 27.19 28.97
N GLN A 971 -37.92 26.25 29.04
CA GLN A 971 -39.23 26.44 29.67
C GLN A 971 -39.13 26.21 31.19
N SER A 972 -39.77 27.09 31.96
CA SER A 972 -40.00 26.88 33.39
C SER A 972 -41.31 27.57 33.82
N PRO A 973 -42.19 26.93 34.59
CA PRO A 973 -42.14 25.51 34.95
C PRO A 973 -42.39 24.58 33.74
N ALA A 974 -41.84 23.37 33.79
CA ALA A 974 -41.97 22.37 32.73
C ALA A 974 -42.05 20.95 33.30
N LEU A 975 -43.08 20.20 32.94
CA LEU A 975 -43.27 18.80 33.33
C LEU A 975 -42.57 17.88 32.31
N LEU A 976 -41.61 17.07 32.74
CA LEU A 976 -40.84 16.18 31.86
C LEU A 976 -41.49 14.78 31.77
N LEU A 977 -41.91 14.26 32.91
CA LEU A 977 -42.42 12.91 33.11
C LEU A 977 -43.55 12.95 34.15
N TYR A 978 -44.64 12.24 33.87
CA TYR A 978 -45.75 12.03 34.81
C TYR A 978 -46.20 10.57 34.76
N ILE A 979 -46.25 9.90 35.90
CA ILE A 979 -46.66 8.50 36.04
C ILE A 979 -47.83 8.44 37.00
N SER A 980 -48.92 7.78 36.63
CA SER A 980 -50.15 7.67 37.42
C SER A 980 -50.49 6.21 37.74
N SER A 981 -50.97 5.95 38.95
CA SER A 981 -51.56 4.68 39.42
C SER A 981 -53.08 4.68 39.30
N TYR A 982 -53.69 3.50 39.30
CA TYR A 982 -55.14 3.33 39.48
C TYR A 982 -55.63 3.81 40.86
N TYR A 983 -54.77 3.81 41.88
CA TYR A 983 -55.10 4.28 43.24
C TYR A 983 -54.96 5.80 43.44
N ARG A 984 -54.90 6.58 42.34
CA ARG A 984 -54.65 8.04 42.29
C ARG A 984 -53.27 8.49 42.76
N GLU A 985 -52.40 7.58 43.18
CA GLU A 985 -50.98 7.86 43.38
C GLU A 985 -50.32 8.29 42.07
N TYR A 986 -49.34 9.18 42.15
CA TYR A 986 -48.57 9.60 40.99
C TYR A 986 -47.13 9.96 41.36
N LEU A 987 -46.24 9.92 40.38
CA LEU A 987 -44.86 10.40 40.44
C LEU A 987 -44.64 11.37 39.27
N ALA A 988 -44.10 12.55 39.55
CA ALA A 988 -43.95 13.63 38.58
C ALA A 988 -42.55 14.25 38.64
N VAL A 989 -41.89 14.39 37.50
CA VAL A 989 -40.59 15.08 37.38
C VAL A 989 -40.82 16.40 36.67
N LEU A 990 -40.61 17.50 37.40
CA LEU A 990 -40.78 18.86 36.89
C LEU A 990 -39.52 19.70 37.07
N VAL A 991 -39.34 20.67 36.18
CA VAL A 991 -38.34 21.75 36.29
C VAL A 991 -39.07 23.02 36.70
N ASN A 992 -38.57 23.71 37.72
CA ASN A 992 -39.07 25.01 38.17
C ASN A 992 -37.90 25.95 38.48
N ARG A 993 -38.12 27.27 38.39
CA ARG A 993 -37.10 28.32 38.51
C ARG A 993 -37.63 29.53 39.27
N HIS A 994 -37.81 29.39 40.58
CA HIS A 994 -37.64 30.45 41.58
C HIS A 994 -37.62 29.81 42.97
N GLY A 995 -36.91 30.43 43.91
CA GLY A 995 -36.89 30.04 45.30
C GLY A 995 -37.57 31.10 46.16
N GLU A 996 -38.73 30.76 46.70
CA GLU A 996 -39.26 31.30 47.96
C GLU A 996 -39.65 30.10 48.83
N SER A 997 -39.52 30.25 50.15
CA SER A 997 -39.79 29.18 51.12
C SER A 997 -41.27 29.12 51.49
N GLU A 998 -41.65 28.04 52.17
CA GLU A 998 -42.95 27.82 52.83
C GLU A 998 -44.14 27.57 51.89
N TRP A 999 -44.52 26.29 51.74
CA TRP A 999 -45.81 25.73 52.19
C TRP A 999 -45.81 24.20 52.00
N LEU A 1000 -45.40 23.43 53.02
CA LEU A 1000 -45.41 21.96 52.93
C LEU A 1000 -46.80 21.39 53.30
N GLY A 1001 -47.76 21.54 52.38
CA GLY A 1001 -49.12 21.02 52.54
C GLY A 1001 -49.20 19.50 52.43
N PHE A 1002 -49.33 18.80 53.57
CA PHE A 1002 -49.49 17.34 53.57
C PHE A 1002 -50.84 16.91 52.97
N HIS A 1003 -50.82 16.40 51.75
CA HIS A 1003 -51.96 15.70 51.14
C HIS A 1003 -51.57 14.33 50.58
N ARG A 1004 -52.55 13.44 50.50
CA ARG A 1004 -52.32 12.03 50.15
C ARG A 1004 -51.85 11.91 48.70
N THR A 1005 -50.69 11.26 48.50
CA THR A 1005 -50.07 10.68 47.28
C THR A 1005 -48.59 11.13 47.11
N PHE A 1006 -47.82 10.43 46.27
CA PHE A 1006 -46.35 10.39 46.31
C PHE A 1006 -45.65 11.59 45.61
N LEU A 1007 -45.96 12.82 46.06
CA LEU A 1007 -45.49 14.08 45.50
C LEU A 1007 -43.97 14.32 45.67
N LEU A 1008 -43.13 13.77 44.78
CA LEU A 1008 -41.69 14.06 44.74
C LEU A 1008 -41.37 15.35 43.94
N VAL A 1009 -41.98 16.48 44.33
CA VAL A 1009 -41.68 17.79 43.71
C VAL A 1009 -40.41 18.39 44.31
N TYR A 1010 -39.40 18.61 43.46
CA TYR A 1010 -38.09 19.15 43.86
C TYR A 1010 -37.80 20.52 43.23
N TYR A 1011 -37.19 21.43 43.99
CA TYR A 1011 -36.94 22.81 43.60
C TYR A 1011 -35.47 23.02 43.21
N PHE A 1012 -35.21 23.44 41.97
CA PHE A 1012 -33.86 23.58 41.40
C PHE A 1012 -33.09 24.85 41.84
N ASN A 1013 -33.08 25.14 43.14
CA ASN A 1013 -32.45 26.36 43.67
C ASN A 1013 -30.93 26.41 43.48
N LYS A 1014 -30.22 25.27 43.49
CA LYS A 1014 -28.76 25.22 43.21
C LYS A 1014 -28.38 25.38 41.74
N LEU A 1015 -29.30 25.21 40.78
CA LEU A 1015 -28.98 25.40 39.36
C LEU A 1015 -28.86 26.89 38.96
N ALA A 1016 -29.23 27.83 39.83
CA ALA A 1016 -29.15 29.26 39.55
C ALA A 1016 -27.72 29.75 39.24
N GLU A 1017 -26.71 29.23 39.93
CA GLU A 1017 -25.30 29.58 39.70
C GLU A 1017 -24.78 28.99 38.39
N ALA A 1018 -25.16 27.75 38.06
CA ALA A 1018 -24.78 27.11 36.79
C ALA A 1018 -25.42 27.81 35.57
N PHE A 1019 -26.68 28.23 35.68
CA PHE A 1019 -27.43 28.88 34.58
C PHE A 1019 -27.14 30.38 34.40
N THR A 1020 -26.24 30.99 35.18
CA THR A 1020 -25.94 32.42 35.09
C THR A 1020 -24.64 32.77 34.35
N ASN A 1021 -23.75 31.81 34.05
CA ASN A 1021 -22.45 32.09 33.44
C ASN A 1021 -21.93 31.05 32.42
N THR A 1022 -22.73 30.69 31.41
CA THR A 1022 -22.24 30.39 30.03
C THR A 1022 -23.41 30.25 29.04
N TYR A 1023 -23.11 30.02 27.76
CA TYR A 1023 -24.12 29.98 26.67
C TYR A 1023 -25.24 28.95 26.92
N ASN A 1024 -26.48 29.40 26.75
CA ASN A 1024 -27.68 28.60 26.96
C ASN A 1024 -27.74 27.32 26.11
N ALA A 1025 -28.44 26.32 26.66
CA ALA A 1025 -28.94 25.11 26.00
C ALA A 1025 -27.92 23.99 25.75
N CYS A 1026 -27.28 23.51 26.81
CA CYS A 1026 -26.73 22.14 26.89
C CYS A 1026 -27.86 21.09 26.99
N VAL A 1027 -27.48 19.80 26.96
CA VAL A 1027 -28.34 18.67 27.35
C VAL A 1027 -27.96 18.26 28.77
N HIS A 1028 -28.94 17.99 29.63
CA HIS A 1028 -28.73 17.47 30.98
C HIS A 1028 -29.25 16.04 31.08
N GLN A 1029 -28.53 15.17 31.79
CA GLN A 1029 -28.95 13.80 32.12
C GLN A 1029 -29.44 13.74 33.57
N ALA A 1030 -30.63 13.18 33.78
CA ALA A 1030 -31.24 12.94 35.09
C ALA A 1030 -31.41 11.44 35.35
N ILE A 1031 -30.97 10.97 36.51
CA ILE A 1031 -31.04 9.57 36.94
C ILE A 1031 -31.63 9.50 38.36
N PHE A 1032 -32.68 8.68 38.52
CA PHE A 1032 -33.34 8.37 39.79
C PHE A 1032 -33.29 6.85 40.00
N SER A 1033 -32.82 6.38 41.15
CA SER A 1033 -32.69 4.94 41.42
C SER A 1033 -32.68 4.66 42.92
N GLU A 1034 -33.11 3.47 43.35
CA GLU A 1034 -32.90 2.99 44.72
C GLU A 1034 -31.39 2.73 44.96
N ASP A 1035 -30.85 3.04 46.15
CA ASP A 1035 -29.49 2.64 46.50
C ASP A 1035 -29.51 1.24 47.11
N LEU A 1036 -29.12 0.24 46.30
CA LEU A 1036 -29.06 -1.18 46.64
C LEU A 1036 -28.22 -1.52 47.91
N ARG A 1037 -27.53 -0.55 48.52
CA ARG A 1037 -26.77 -0.72 49.76
C ARG A 1037 -27.52 -0.28 51.02
N VAL A 1038 -28.60 0.50 50.91
CA VAL A 1038 -29.43 0.91 52.04
C VAL A 1038 -30.90 0.92 51.61
N LYS A 1039 -31.68 0.00 52.20
CA LYS A 1039 -33.10 -0.16 51.91
C LYS A 1039 -33.87 1.15 52.15
N ASP A 1040 -34.90 1.38 51.34
CA ASP A 1040 -35.86 2.49 51.49
C ASP A 1040 -35.26 3.91 51.24
N LEU A 1041 -34.09 3.97 50.58
CA LEU A 1041 -33.39 5.20 50.16
C LEU A 1041 -33.28 5.31 48.64
N ILE A 1042 -33.87 6.36 48.07
CA ILE A 1042 -33.70 6.72 46.65
C ILE A 1042 -32.57 7.75 46.52
N PHE A 1043 -31.72 7.59 45.51
CA PHE A 1043 -30.74 8.61 45.11
C PHE A 1043 -31.14 9.29 43.80
N PHE A 1044 -30.79 10.57 43.70
CA PHE A 1044 -30.93 11.38 42.50
C PHE A 1044 -29.56 11.91 42.04
N GLN A 1045 -29.34 11.93 40.73
CA GLN A 1045 -28.13 12.49 40.11
C GLN A 1045 -28.51 13.29 38.86
N ILE A 1046 -27.98 14.52 38.74
CA ILE A 1046 -27.93 15.27 37.47
C ILE A 1046 -26.48 15.33 36.99
N ASP A 1047 -26.24 14.98 35.74
CA ASP A 1047 -24.93 15.02 35.08
C ASP A 1047 -23.85 14.34 35.95
N GLN A 1048 -22.72 15.03 36.21
CA GLN A 1048 -21.62 14.56 37.07
C GLN A 1048 -21.68 15.13 38.51
N ASN A 1049 -22.82 15.68 38.93
CA ASN A 1049 -22.98 16.22 40.28
C ASN A 1049 -23.04 15.12 41.34
N ALA A 1050 -22.78 15.48 42.60
CA ALA A 1050 -22.93 14.58 43.73
C ALA A 1050 -24.38 14.05 43.85
N ARG A 1051 -24.51 12.80 44.27
CA ARG A 1051 -25.82 12.16 44.49
C ARG A 1051 -26.48 12.76 45.73
N GLU A 1052 -27.71 13.28 45.59
CA GLU A 1052 -28.56 13.63 46.73
C GLU A 1052 -29.42 12.39 47.07
N HIS A 1053 -29.47 12.00 48.34
CA HIS A 1053 -30.14 10.79 48.83
C HIS A 1053 -31.36 11.15 49.70
N PHE A 1054 -32.48 10.48 49.47
CA PHE A 1054 -33.77 10.77 50.11
C PHE A 1054 -34.33 9.52 50.79
N ASN A 1055 -34.67 9.66 52.06
CA ASN A 1055 -35.18 8.58 52.91
C ASN A 1055 -36.71 8.53 52.82
N LEU A 1056 -37.28 7.41 52.37
CA LEU A 1056 -38.72 7.25 52.23
C LEU A 1056 -39.36 7.02 53.61
N THR A 1057 -39.97 8.07 54.16
CA THR A 1057 -40.47 8.06 55.55
C THR A 1057 -41.78 7.30 55.78
N PHE A 1058 -42.34 6.64 54.75
CA PHE A 1058 -43.56 5.84 54.86
C PHE A 1058 -43.51 4.56 54.02
N ASP A 1059 -44.05 3.49 54.59
CA ASP A 1059 -44.07 2.12 54.08
C ASP A 1059 -45.18 1.93 53.01
N VAL A 1060 -45.16 2.78 51.97
CA VAL A 1060 -46.16 2.84 50.91
C VAL A 1060 -45.52 2.47 49.57
N GLU A 1061 -45.78 1.25 49.11
CA GLU A 1061 -45.37 0.81 47.78
C GLU A 1061 -46.21 1.48 46.68
N PHE A 1062 -45.54 2.10 45.70
CA PHE A 1062 -46.18 2.72 44.53
C PHE A 1062 -46.73 1.64 43.57
N ASN A 1063 -47.94 1.17 43.84
CA ASN A 1063 -48.51 -0.02 43.23
C ASN A 1063 -49.58 0.30 42.17
N ALA A 1064 -49.88 -0.68 41.31
CA ALA A 1064 -50.88 -0.60 40.24
C ALA A 1064 -50.70 0.60 39.27
N VAL A 1065 -49.51 0.75 38.69
CA VAL A 1065 -49.20 1.81 37.71
C VAL A 1065 -50.07 1.65 36.45
N LYS A 1066 -50.85 2.69 36.13
CA LYS A 1066 -51.79 2.77 35.00
C LYS A 1066 -51.11 3.24 33.71
N SER A 1067 -50.38 4.37 33.79
CA SER A 1067 -49.83 5.02 32.60
C SER A 1067 -48.68 5.97 32.92
N LEU A 1068 -47.78 6.11 31.94
CA LEU A 1068 -46.65 7.05 31.94
C LEU A 1068 -46.85 8.03 30.77
N VAL A 1069 -46.78 9.33 31.04
CA VAL A 1069 -46.97 10.42 30.08
C VAL A 1069 -45.72 11.30 30.03
N LEU A 1070 -45.29 11.64 28.81
CA LEU A 1070 -44.24 12.62 28.52
C LEU A 1070 -44.86 13.86 27.87
N GLY A 1071 -44.49 15.04 28.36
CA GLY A 1071 -45.02 16.31 27.88
C GLY A 1071 -46.39 16.65 28.47
N ARG A 1072 -47.37 16.99 27.61
CA ARG A 1072 -48.70 17.43 28.07
C ARG A 1072 -49.53 16.28 28.61
N VAL A 1073 -50.23 16.50 29.73
CA VAL A 1073 -51.25 15.58 30.25
C VAL A 1073 -52.63 16.09 29.86
N HIS A 1074 -53.51 15.20 29.38
CA HIS A 1074 -54.85 15.55 28.91
C HIS A 1074 -55.97 15.23 29.92
N ASP A 1075 -55.83 14.14 30.70
CA ASP A 1075 -56.78 13.76 31.76
C ASP A 1075 -56.54 14.56 33.05
N SER A 1076 -56.86 15.86 33.04
CA SER A 1076 -56.58 16.75 34.18
C SER A 1076 -57.60 16.71 35.32
N GLY A 1077 -58.54 15.76 35.33
CA GLY A 1077 -59.68 15.74 36.27
C GLY A 1077 -59.34 15.34 37.70
N ASP A 1078 -58.26 14.57 37.90
CA ASP A 1078 -57.78 14.06 39.19
C ASP A 1078 -56.37 14.60 39.55
N LEU A 1079 -55.91 15.66 38.86
CA LEU A 1079 -54.61 16.29 39.15
C LEU A 1079 -54.67 17.23 40.35
N ASP A 1080 -53.59 17.25 41.13
CA ASP A 1080 -53.34 18.26 42.15
C ASP A 1080 -53.33 19.68 41.54
N PRO A 1081 -53.95 20.69 42.19
CA PRO A 1081 -54.01 22.06 41.68
C PRO A 1081 -52.63 22.69 41.39
N GLU A 1082 -51.57 22.31 42.10
CA GLU A 1082 -50.21 22.80 41.79
C GLU A 1082 -49.65 22.16 40.52
N LEU A 1083 -49.94 20.88 40.28
CA LEU A 1083 -49.46 20.12 39.12
C LEU A 1083 -50.29 20.37 37.85
N ALA A 1084 -51.57 20.71 37.98
CA ALA A 1084 -52.49 20.94 36.87
C ALA A 1084 -52.04 22.06 35.91
N ARG A 1085 -51.37 23.10 36.43
CA ARG A 1085 -50.84 24.21 35.62
C ARG A 1085 -49.62 23.80 34.78
N PRO A 1086 -48.53 23.21 35.33
CA PRO A 1086 -47.46 22.61 34.52
C PRO A 1086 -47.96 21.55 33.52
N ALA A 1087 -48.87 20.66 33.94
CA ALA A 1087 -49.35 19.54 33.13
C ALA A 1087 -50.15 19.98 31.88
N SER A 1088 -50.91 21.07 32.01
CA SER A 1088 -51.69 21.66 30.90
C SER A 1088 -50.88 22.57 29.97
N LEU A 1089 -49.79 23.17 30.47
CA LEU A 1089 -48.79 23.89 29.64
C LEU A 1089 -47.96 22.94 28.76
N GLY A 1090 -47.75 21.70 29.21
CA GLY A 1090 -46.95 20.69 28.51
C GLY A 1090 -45.45 20.99 28.50
N PHE A 1091 -44.71 20.25 27.68
CA PHE A 1091 -43.25 20.39 27.55
C PHE A 1091 -42.86 20.95 26.19
N THR A 1092 -42.05 22.00 26.18
CA THR A 1092 -41.41 22.53 24.98
C THR A 1092 -39.90 22.35 25.09
N GLY A 1093 -39.30 21.57 24.19
CA GLY A 1093 -37.89 21.23 24.25
C GLY A 1093 -37.57 19.91 23.58
N CYS A 1094 -36.56 19.21 24.10
CA CYS A 1094 -36.15 17.90 23.62
C CYS A 1094 -36.00 16.94 24.81
N LEU A 1095 -36.52 15.72 24.66
CA LEU A 1095 -36.26 14.59 25.57
C LEU A 1095 -35.46 13.53 24.80
N SER A 1096 -34.59 12.82 25.50
CA SER A 1096 -33.80 11.72 24.95
C SER A 1096 -33.47 10.66 25.99
N SER A 1097 -33.11 9.47 25.52
CA SER A 1097 -32.73 8.33 26.39
C SER A 1097 -33.75 7.98 27.49
N VAL A 1098 -35.04 8.26 27.27
CA VAL A 1098 -36.10 8.09 28.29
C VAL A 1098 -36.36 6.61 28.56
N HIS A 1099 -36.07 6.20 29.79
CA HIS A 1099 -36.09 4.82 30.28
C HIS A 1099 -36.79 4.74 31.64
N PHE A 1100 -37.64 3.73 31.82
CA PHE A 1100 -38.36 3.45 33.06
C PHE A 1100 -38.37 1.93 33.29
N ASN A 1101 -37.62 1.47 34.30
CA ASN A 1101 -37.39 0.06 34.65
C ASN A 1101 -36.93 -0.82 33.46
N SER A 1102 -37.88 -1.36 32.68
CA SER A 1102 -37.63 -2.22 31.52
C SER A 1102 -38.26 -1.71 30.21
N VAL A 1103 -38.92 -0.55 30.23
CA VAL A 1103 -39.59 0.06 29.07
C VAL A 1103 -38.93 1.37 28.65
N SER A 1104 -39.01 1.71 27.36
CA SER A 1104 -38.47 2.94 26.78
C SER A 1104 -39.57 3.70 26.03
N PRO A 1105 -40.46 4.45 26.73
CA PRO A 1105 -41.70 5.00 26.15
C PRO A 1105 -41.49 5.88 24.91
N LEU A 1106 -40.50 6.78 24.96
CA LEU A 1106 -40.17 7.68 23.84
C LEU A 1106 -39.69 6.91 22.59
N LYS A 1107 -38.99 5.80 22.79
CA LYS A 1107 -38.50 4.94 21.71
C LYS A 1107 -39.61 4.13 21.08
N ALA A 1108 -40.54 3.60 21.87
CA ALA A 1108 -41.73 2.94 21.35
C ALA A 1108 -42.58 3.92 20.52
N ALA A 1109 -42.74 5.16 20.99
CA ALA A 1109 -43.45 6.22 20.25
C ALA A 1109 -42.80 6.58 18.89
N LEU A 1110 -41.47 6.71 18.85
CA LEU A 1110 -40.77 7.13 17.63
C LEU A 1110 -40.56 6.00 16.61
N LEU A 1111 -40.58 4.73 17.02
CA LEU A 1111 -40.34 3.58 16.13
C LEU A 1111 -41.62 2.80 15.76
N HIS A 1112 -42.63 2.79 16.64
CA HIS A 1112 -43.85 2.00 16.48
C HIS A 1112 -45.11 2.82 16.85
N PRO A 1113 -45.33 4.00 16.21
CA PRO A 1113 -46.36 4.98 16.62
C PRO A 1113 -47.79 4.42 16.61
N ASP A 1114 -48.09 3.50 15.70
CA ASP A 1114 -49.43 2.90 15.53
C ASP A 1114 -49.66 1.66 16.43
N SER A 1115 -48.79 1.41 17.42
CA SER A 1115 -48.83 0.19 18.24
C SER A 1115 -49.17 0.43 19.71
N SER A 1116 -50.21 -0.25 20.19
CA SER A 1116 -50.51 -0.35 21.63
C SER A 1116 -49.39 -1.12 22.35
N PRO A 1117 -48.65 -0.49 23.27
CA PRO A 1117 -49.20 0.35 24.35
C PRO A 1117 -49.10 1.89 24.21
N VAL A 1118 -48.65 2.44 23.08
CA VAL A 1118 -48.39 3.88 22.96
C VAL A 1118 -49.56 4.64 22.33
N ILE A 1119 -49.79 5.87 22.78
CA ILE A 1119 -50.69 6.87 22.19
C ILE A 1119 -49.92 8.18 22.06
N ILE A 1120 -49.94 8.80 20.86
CA ILE A 1120 -49.26 10.07 20.57
C ILE A 1120 -50.29 11.12 20.19
N THR A 1121 -50.29 12.25 20.90
CA THR A 1121 -51.18 13.39 20.61
C THR A 1121 -50.35 14.61 20.30
N GLY A 1122 -50.61 15.23 19.14
CA GLY A 1122 -49.85 16.41 18.68
C GLY A 1122 -48.51 16.07 18.02
N PRO A 1123 -47.74 17.10 17.61
CA PRO A 1123 -46.56 16.92 16.75
C PRO A 1123 -45.34 16.45 17.56
N LEU A 1124 -45.04 15.15 17.48
CA LEU A 1124 -43.76 14.56 17.87
C LEU A 1124 -42.87 14.43 16.62
N ALA A 1125 -41.59 14.79 16.72
CA ALA A 1125 -40.62 14.55 15.64
C ALA A 1125 -39.25 14.17 16.21
N GLN A 1126 -38.57 13.20 15.58
CA GLN A 1126 -37.22 12.78 15.97
C GLN A 1126 -36.24 13.96 15.93
N SER A 1127 -35.29 13.97 16.86
CA SER A 1127 -34.30 15.03 17.01
C SER A 1127 -32.88 14.46 17.14
N SER A 1128 -31.94 15.31 17.53
CA SER A 1128 -30.63 14.95 18.10
C SER A 1128 -30.41 15.58 19.48
N CYS A 1129 -31.39 16.33 19.99
CA CYS A 1129 -31.28 17.29 21.10
C CYS A 1129 -30.08 18.26 21.03
N GLY A 1130 -29.40 18.37 19.87
CA GLY A 1130 -28.13 19.07 19.73
C GLY A 1130 -26.99 18.45 20.56
N SER A 1131 -27.03 17.14 20.79
CA SER A 1131 -25.91 16.36 21.33
C SER A 1131 -24.76 16.34 20.32
N SER A 1132 -23.57 16.78 20.75
CA SER A 1132 -22.36 16.77 19.93
C SER A 1132 -21.74 15.37 19.87
N THR A 1133 -22.43 14.45 19.18
CA THR A 1133 -21.78 13.25 18.65
C THR A 1133 -20.55 13.67 17.84
N SER A 1134 -19.44 12.95 18.02
CA SER A 1134 -18.11 13.40 17.58
C SER A 1134 -18.03 13.54 16.05
N ALA A 1135 -18.17 14.77 15.56
CA ALA A 1135 -18.03 15.07 14.15
C ALA A 1135 -16.57 14.88 13.70
N ASN A 1136 -16.31 13.86 12.89
CA ASN A 1136 -15.07 13.78 12.12
C ASN A 1136 -14.94 15.06 11.26
N PRO A 1137 -13.78 15.75 11.27
CA PRO A 1137 -13.66 17.13 10.76
C PRO A 1137 -13.67 17.27 9.22
N TYR A 1138 -14.20 16.27 8.50
CA TYR A 1138 -14.23 16.21 7.03
C TYR A 1138 -15.64 16.19 6.43
N ALA A 1139 -16.70 16.29 7.25
CA ALA A 1139 -18.09 16.31 6.78
C ALA A 1139 -18.57 17.74 6.41
N SER A 1140 -18.10 18.30 5.29
CA SER A 1140 -18.64 19.54 4.72
C SER A 1140 -18.75 19.46 3.20
N GLY A 1141 -19.99 19.34 2.70
CA GLY A 1141 -20.27 19.18 1.27
C GLY A 1141 -21.48 18.30 0.99
N SER A 1142 -22.70 18.86 1.09
CA SER A 1142 -23.92 18.24 0.59
C SER A 1142 -24.73 19.27 -0.18
N VAL A 1143 -25.00 18.99 -1.46
CA VAL A 1143 -25.73 19.87 -2.38
C VAL A 1143 -27.13 19.29 -2.60
N GLY A 1144 -28.17 20.03 -2.19
CA GLY A 1144 -29.56 19.61 -2.33
C GLY A 1144 -30.25 20.19 -3.57
N THR A 1145 -30.92 19.34 -4.36
CA THR A 1145 -31.83 19.71 -5.47
C THR A 1145 -32.97 18.67 -5.56
N GLY A 1146 -34.21 18.96 -5.95
CA GLY A 1146 -34.96 20.23 -6.10
C GLY A 1146 -36.21 20.23 -5.20
N GLN A 1147 -37.25 21.06 -5.35
CA GLN A 1147 -37.79 21.88 -6.44
C GLN A 1147 -38.54 23.12 -5.84
N PRO A 1148 -39.22 24.01 -6.59
CA PRO A 1148 -38.79 24.73 -7.79
C PRO A 1148 -38.91 26.29 -7.67
N LEU A 1149 -38.06 26.98 -8.45
CA LEU A 1149 -38.26 28.29 -9.10
C LEU A 1149 -39.27 29.34 -8.51
N VAL A 1150 -38.82 30.18 -7.56
CA VAL A 1150 -39.34 31.57 -7.39
C VAL A 1150 -38.23 32.57 -6.97
N ASN A 1151 -37.42 32.24 -5.96
CA ASN A 1151 -36.62 33.23 -5.21
C ASN A 1151 -35.32 33.76 -5.88
N ALA A 1152 -34.99 33.35 -7.10
CA ALA A 1152 -33.68 33.62 -7.73
C ALA A 1152 -33.30 35.11 -7.83
N ILE A 1153 -34.28 36.01 -7.99
CA ILE A 1153 -34.04 37.45 -8.21
C ILE A 1153 -33.55 38.18 -6.95
N ARG A 1154 -33.87 37.70 -5.73
CA ARG A 1154 -33.44 38.38 -4.49
C ARG A 1154 -31.98 38.09 -4.11
N SER A 1155 -31.50 36.87 -4.33
CA SER A 1155 -30.14 36.46 -3.92
C SER A 1155 -29.04 37.18 -4.71
N VAL A 1156 -29.25 37.41 -6.02
CA VAL A 1156 -28.28 38.13 -6.86
C VAL A 1156 -28.08 39.56 -6.37
N ILE A 1157 -29.16 40.26 -6.00
CA ILE A 1157 -29.11 41.62 -5.47
C ILE A 1157 -28.29 41.67 -4.16
N ALA A 1158 -28.48 40.71 -3.26
CA ALA A 1158 -27.72 40.64 -2.00
C ALA A 1158 -26.21 40.43 -2.24
N VAL A 1159 -25.83 39.56 -3.17
CA VAL A 1159 -24.41 39.31 -3.51
C VAL A 1159 -23.79 40.54 -4.18
N VAL A 1160 -24.48 41.19 -5.11
CA VAL A 1160 -23.99 42.42 -5.77
C VAL A 1160 -23.82 43.57 -4.76
N ILE A 1161 -24.75 43.73 -3.81
CA ILE A 1161 -24.61 44.71 -2.71
C ILE A 1161 -23.39 44.36 -1.84
N PHE A 1162 -23.21 43.10 -1.46
CA PHE A 1162 -22.07 42.69 -0.64
C PHE A 1162 -20.72 42.98 -1.34
N VAL A 1163 -20.57 42.55 -2.60
CA VAL A 1163 -19.35 42.77 -3.40
C VAL A 1163 -19.07 44.26 -3.61
N THR A 1164 -20.08 45.08 -3.91
CA THR A 1164 -19.89 46.53 -4.10
C THR A 1164 -19.54 47.25 -2.79
N VAL A 1165 -20.17 46.89 -1.66
CA VAL A 1165 -19.80 47.42 -0.33
C VAL A 1165 -18.38 46.99 0.07
N SER A 1166 -17.98 45.74 -0.18
CA SER A 1166 -16.60 45.29 0.06
C SER A 1166 -15.59 46.04 -0.80
N ALA A 1167 -15.86 46.23 -2.10
CA ALA A 1167 -14.99 46.98 -3.00
C ALA A 1167 -14.85 48.46 -2.58
N LEU A 1168 -15.96 49.10 -2.18
CA LEU A 1168 -15.96 50.47 -1.66
C LEU A 1168 -15.18 50.59 -0.34
N ALA A 1169 -15.30 49.61 0.58
CA ALA A 1169 -14.55 49.58 1.83
C ALA A 1169 -13.03 49.41 1.61
N ILE A 1170 -12.63 48.59 0.63
CA ILE A 1170 -11.23 48.42 0.22
C ILE A 1170 -10.69 49.72 -0.41
N MET A 1171 -11.43 50.33 -1.34
CA MET A 1171 -11.07 51.61 -1.95
C MET A 1171 -10.96 52.74 -0.93
N ALA A 1172 -11.90 52.81 0.04
CA ALA A 1172 -11.84 53.78 1.13
C ALA A 1172 -10.58 53.60 1.99
N ARG A 1173 -10.23 52.36 2.39
CA ARG A 1173 -8.98 52.07 3.11
C ARG A 1173 -7.73 52.43 2.29
N PHE A 1174 -7.74 52.19 0.99
CA PHE A 1174 -6.61 52.51 0.10
C PHE A 1174 -6.41 54.02 -0.06
N LEU A 1175 -7.50 54.79 -0.22
CA LEU A 1175 -7.47 56.24 -0.28
C LEU A 1175 -7.06 56.88 1.06
N TYR A 1176 -7.54 56.34 2.20
CA TYR A 1176 -7.19 56.86 3.52
C TYR A 1176 -5.70 56.63 3.84
N ARG A 1177 -5.15 55.45 3.50
CA ARG A 1177 -3.71 55.16 3.68
C ARG A 1177 -2.78 56.08 2.88
N ARG A 1178 -3.25 56.69 1.78
CA ARG A 1178 -2.42 57.52 0.91
C ARG A 1178 -2.35 59.00 1.31
N LYS A 1179 -2.98 59.40 2.43
CA LYS A 1179 -3.12 60.81 2.86
C LYS A 1179 -2.40 61.14 4.20
N GLY A 1180 -1.64 60.19 4.75
CA GLY A 1180 -1.09 60.26 6.13
C GLY A 1180 0.37 60.70 6.28
N THR A 1181 1.06 61.12 5.21
CA THR A 1181 2.50 61.43 5.24
C THR A 1181 2.81 62.86 4.81
N PHE A 1182 2.65 63.83 5.71
CA PHE A 1182 3.32 65.13 5.63
C PHE A 1182 3.43 65.81 7.02
N GLN A 1183 4.50 66.60 7.17
CA GLN A 1183 4.87 67.45 8.32
C GLN A 1183 5.46 66.78 9.56
N SER A 1184 6.27 67.57 10.28
CA SER A 1184 7.44 67.15 11.06
C SER A 1184 7.66 68.06 12.29
N GLN A 1185 8.76 67.82 13.03
CA GLN A 1185 9.32 68.60 14.16
C GLN A 1185 8.65 68.30 15.53
N GLU A 1186 9.33 67.82 16.60
CA GLU A 1186 10.57 68.26 17.29
C GLU A 1186 10.27 69.46 18.23
N VAL A 1187 10.50 69.43 19.56
CA VAL A 1187 11.80 69.53 20.27
C VAL A 1187 11.70 69.19 21.80
N LYS A 1188 12.63 68.35 22.32
CA LYS A 1188 13.25 68.20 23.69
C LYS A 1188 12.45 68.20 25.02
N GLY A 1189 12.89 67.31 25.94
CA GLY A 1189 12.81 67.47 27.43
C GLY A 1189 12.52 66.19 28.23
N VAL A 1190 13.42 65.19 28.37
CA VAL A 1190 14.49 65.09 29.42
C VAL A 1190 13.93 65.24 30.85
N LYS A 1191 14.08 64.34 31.83
CA LYS A 1191 14.58 62.94 32.00
C LYS A 1191 14.13 62.53 33.44
N ARG A 1192 14.04 61.29 33.93
CA ARG A 1192 14.13 59.86 33.49
C ARG A 1192 13.34 59.08 34.61
N GLU A 1193 13.29 57.77 34.88
CA GLU A 1193 13.90 56.52 34.37
C GLU A 1193 13.07 55.31 34.83
N ASP A 1194 12.59 54.47 33.91
CA ASP A 1194 12.73 53.01 33.98
C ASP A 1194 12.36 52.33 32.63
N SER A 1195 13.21 51.42 32.12
CA SER A 1195 12.98 50.55 30.92
C SER A 1195 12.61 51.22 29.56
N PRO A 1196 12.55 50.48 28.42
CA PRO A 1196 13.24 49.25 27.98
C PRO A 1196 13.97 49.46 26.60
N GLU A 1197 14.08 48.40 25.77
CA GLU A 1197 14.43 48.34 24.32
C GLU A 1197 15.93 48.37 23.90
N LEU A 1198 16.43 47.67 22.86
CA LEU A 1198 15.94 46.60 21.94
C LEU A 1198 17.18 45.74 21.42
N PRO A 1199 17.33 45.25 20.16
CA PRO A 1199 17.10 43.83 19.79
C PRO A 1199 18.25 43.10 19.03
N PHE A 1200 18.15 41.75 18.83
CA PHE A 1200 18.12 41.07 17.49
C PHE A 1200 18.24 39.52 17.53
N ASN A 1201 17.44 38.82 16.70
CA ASN A 1201 17.58 37.41 16.23
C ASN A 1201 17.57 36.27 17.28
N SER A 1202 17.27 34.99 16.96
CA SER A 1202 17.18 34.28 15.65
C SER A 1202 16.11 33.16 15.63
N GLN A 1203 16.01 32.42 14.51
CA GLN A 1203 15.21 31.20 14.24
C GLN A 1203 13.67 31.37 14.05
N ALA A 1204 13.01 30.69 13.09
CA ALA A 1204 13.50 29.89 11.94
C ALA A 1204 12.44 29.72 10.80
N ASN A 1205 12.96 29.26 9.64
CA ASN A 1205 12.31 28.53 8.52
C ASN A 1205 11.56 29.23 7.36
N SER A 1206 12.00 28.81 6.15
CA SER A 1206 11.36 28.76 4.82
C SER A 1206 10.73 30.02 4.19
N GLN A 1207 11.33 30.45 3.09
CA GLN A 1207 10.78 31.35 2.06
C GLN A 1207 10.27 30.57 0.83
N ASN A 1208 9.29 31.15 0.12
CA ASN A 1208 9.03 31.05 -1.35
C ASN A 1208 8.73 29.63 -1.94
N GLY A 1209 8.09 29.45 -3.11
CA GLY A 1209 7.81 30.35 -4.26
C GLY A 1209 8.86 30.15 -5.38
N PRO A 1210 8.57 30.34 -6.70
CA PRO A 1210 7.48 31.14 -7.30
C PRO A 1210 6.81 30.55 -8.59
N SER A 1211 6.13 31.42 -9.38
CA SER A 1211 5.82 31.36 -10.85
C SER A 1211 4.95 30.21 -11.40
N GLU A 1212 3.70 30.42 -11.87
CA GLU A 1212 3.24 30.89 -13.22
C GLU A 1212 3.04 29.76 -14.27
N SER A 1213 2.13 29.78 -15.26
CA SER A 1213 0.84 30.50 -15.45
C SER A 1213 0.06 29.91 -16.67
N GLN A 1214 -1.27 30.17 -16.80
CA GLN A 1214 -2.14 29.95 -17.99
C GLN A 1214 -2.40 28.45 -18.37
N LYS A 1215 -3.59 27.95 -18.78
CA LYS A 1215 -4.65 28.32 -19.78
C LYS A 1215 -4.21 28.08 -21.25
N GLU A 1216 -4.98 27.46 -22.16
CA GLU A 1216 -6.36 26.90 -22.19
C GLU A 1216 -6.59 25.97 -23.43
N TYR A 1217 -7.50 24.97 -23.34
CA TYR A 1217 -8.28 24.16 -24.36
C TYR A 1217 -7.74 23.88 -25.81
N PHE A 1218 -8.31 23.10 -26.74
CA PHE A 1218 -9.54 22.27 -26.97
C PHE A 1218 -9.08 20.94 -27.67
N ILE A 1219 -9.86 19.87 -27.91
CA ILE A 1219 -11.29 19.69 -28.24
C ILE A 1219 -11.97 18.77 -27.21
#